data_AF-A0A433Y2C2-F1
#
_entry.id   AF-A0A433Y2C2-F1
#
_cell.length_a   1.000
_cell.length_b   1.000
_cell.length_c   1.000
_cell.angle_alpha   90.00
_cell.angle_beta   90.00
_cell.angle_gamma   90.00
#
_symmetry.space_group_name_H-M   'P 1'
#
loop_
_entity.id
_entity.type
_entity.pdbx_description
1 polymer ?
#
loop_
_entity_poly.entity_id
_entity_poly.type
_entity_poly.pdbx_seq_one_letter_code
_entity_poly.pdbx_strand_id
1 'polypeptide(L)'
;MQKLTTWALLLSGFSTAAMAQPVSVQDQQQWLLEQVRIGEALYREDLVRDSLARLSLIAPNNPQALVASIRQALLDKNPGLANQRLAQLQSIAPDSPALRQAQSLMKLQDPQSQKALQQARLFAAAGRPEEAATIFEQLFGNAPPDFATSLEYLRIRSNIPGQRPRVIEQLRALDSQYPGNVGLRQTLADLLFRENRAPEALVVLHQLSTDPLASNAAAEREYQYLNGQPVNRSTAQAWQAFVNRYPASPLLGEASKNLQTQQHLLGDPAWQAGAQGKQMIDQSRNPVAAEGLLRRAIKQYPEDPTLYGALGMALFRQGRYQESSANFATARTKDQDTSNISKWQDLMDASRYRMLLSQGDKALEQNNLVAARNAYQQARKAKPADADPLIGLASVARAGHDDIQAEALLLQARRLEPGNGSAVRGLVRLYTAQSPDKAKAFLNSLPPASQREFAGLRQSLELDELNRQADAASERKDWPQVVALLSKIRNLTPDEPWLTYRLANAQREINQPGAADASFKQLMQRQGKNPQALYAYALYLSSTERDASALSTLELLPRAQWTDDMVQLDARLQRNVLVARADSLRAAGQEPQAIALLMQNPDNDDLMTVGRWAQERGDFTQAQKLYSQVLKNEPGDINAQLGQIESLIASKQLAPARQQLAQFKPAPGVVLTPAQQRRVANAWSDVGEPGKARAMYAELLKTPQADPLMYRDAARLISATEPQQALDYYAKSMAGAGLLPAQQASPRDDRAMTMASREKDDDQWLASSLRSDVDELYQRQNPTLHLYTDYGWRSDNASQGTSDTDTRTTILQLDLPIADGTGFMRAEQINMDAGAFKADPDGLVRENYGTCGVAVRRKGTDGPDFSGCEDRSQSANGTMLAAGWKNETWNVDIGRTPDTFKVPNWLGGVAYSSKIGSVGWTLTGSRRPLSNSILSYSGATDPNTGVTWGGVTSNGVTLSLSHDEGGVDGVWASLGQHWLVGKNVEDNHKNTAMAGYYYRLVERADERMRTGLTVMYWSYDKDLSEYTLGQGGYYSPQQYFSIGVPLNYAFRTPNWSVSLESSVGWSYAQTKSNDLYPLSGLNDKLLHAVDQAGYELSEGLGETSGGNSNGIGIRLQGLVERRLTDNLVLGGGLLYQHSEGYAPSRAMLYLRYTFDTWQGNLPMPVQPLIPYADFR
;
A
#
# COMPACT_ATOMS: atom_id res chain seq x y z
N MET A 1 -51.01 20.99 -12.38
CA MET A 1 -52.11 20.02 -12.47
C MET A 1 -52.93 20.10 -11.18
N GLN A 2 -54.24 20.37 -11.34
CA GLN A 2 -55.39 20.08 -10.45
C GLN A 2 -55.15 20.07 -8.91
N LYS A 3 -55.55 21.11 -8.17
CA LYS A 3 -56.88 21.41 -7.57
C LYS A 3 -57.19 20.66 -6.26
N LEU A 4 -57.44 21.47 -5.21
CA LEU A 4 -58.23 21.22 -3.97
C LEU A 4 -57.51 20.34 -2.90
N THR A 5 -57.52 20.59 -1.58
CA THR A 5 -58.36 21.46 -0.73
C THR A 5 -57.74 21.66 0.66
N THR A 6 -57.92 22.89 1.13
CA THR A 6 -57.95 23.48 2.48
C THR A 6 -58.24 22.64 3.75
N TRP A 7 -57.51 23.01 4.82
CA TRP A 7 -57.93 23.31 6.23
C TRP A 7 -58.52 22.20 7.12
N ALA A 8 -57.92 21.98 8.30
CA ALA A 8 -58.50 22.37 9.60
C ALA A 8 -57.73 21.79 10.82
N LEU A 9 -57.59 22.67 11.80
CA LEU A 9 -57.06 22.52 13.16
C LEU A 9 -58.07 21.88 14.13
N LEU A 10 -57.54 21.38 15.25
CA LEU A 10 -58.14 21.35 16.61
C LEU A 10 -59.41 20.51 16.83
N LEU A 11 -59.27 19.44 17.63
CA LEU A 11 -60.36 18.87 18.42
C LEU A 11 -59.93 18.79 19.89
N SER A 12 -60.23 19.88 20.59
CA SER A 12 -60.41 19.95 22.03
C SER A 12 -61.70 19.23 22.43
N GLY A 13 -61.72 18.75 23.67
CA GLY A 13 -62.75 17.89 24.20
C GLY A 13 -64.12 18.54 24.47
N PHE A 14 -64.91 17.75 25.20
CA PHE A 14 -66.32 17.87 25.52
C PHE A 14 -67.27 17.19 24.53
N SER A 15 -67.42 15.89 24.74
CA SER A 15 -68.62 15.17 24.38
C SER A 15 -69.02 14.34 25.59
N THR A 16 -70.10 14.80 26.21
CA THR A 16 -71.05 14.04 27.02
C THR A 16 -70.95 12.54 26.76
N ALA A 17 -70.59 11.77 27.79
CA ALA A 17 -70.82 10.33 27.84
C ALA A 17 -72.34 10.10 27.91
N ALA A 18 -73.02 10.30 26.78
CA ALA A 18 -74.23 9.56 26.49
C ALA A 18 -73.81 8.09 26.53
N MET A 19 -74.28 7.34 27.53
CA MET A 19 -74.14 5.89 27.53
C MET A 19 -74.75 5.40 26.21
N ALA A 20 -73.88 5.04 25.27
CA ALA A 20 -74.28 4.56 23.97
C ALA A 20 -75.13 3.31 24.20
N GLN A 21 -76.41 3.37 23.79
CA GLN A 21 -77.23 2.18 23.79
C GLN A 21 -76.56 1.15 22.86
N PRO A 22 -76.33 -0.08 23.34
CA PRO A 22 -75.61 -1.07 22.58
C PRO A 22 -76.36 -1.44 21.29
N VAL A 23 -75.66 -1.36 20.16
CA VAL A 23 -76.23 -1.42 18.80
C VAL A 23 -76.29 -2.85 18.25
N SER A 24 -75.58 -3.79 18.90
CA SER A 24 -75.63 -5.23 18.58
C SER A 24 -76.14 -6.05 19.78
N VAL A 25 -76.66 -7.24 19.50
CA VAL A 25 -77.10 -8.20 20.54
C VAL A 25 -75.93 -8.58 21.46
N GLN A 26 -74.72 -8.67 20.94
CA GLN A 26 -73.52 -8.99 21.71
C GLN A 26 -73.10 -7.83 22.63
N ASP A 27 -73.24 -6.58 22.18
CA ASP A 27 -73.00 -5.40 23.01
C ASP A 27 -74.08 -5.24 24.08
N GLN A 28 -75.34 -5.58 23.76
CA GLN A 28 -76.45 -5.60 24.71
C GLN A 28 -76.22 -6.63 25.82
N GLN A 29 -75.70 -7.81 25.45
CA GLN A 29 -75.30 -8.85 26.40
C GLN A 29 -74.18 -8.37 27.32
N GLN A 30 -73.11 -7.80 26.78
CA GLN A 30 -71.99 -7.31 27.59
C GLN A 30 -72.41 -6.18 28.52
N TRP A 31 -73.19 -5.22 28.02
CA TRP A 31 -73.72 -4.12 28.83
C TRP A 31 -74.62 -4.62 29.97
N LEU A 32 -75.52 -5.57 29.72
CA LEU A 32 -76.35 -6.15 30.79
C LEU A 32 -75.53 -6.97 31.79
N LEU A 33 -74.49 -7.71 31.35
CA LEU A 33 -73.56 -8.39 32.24
C LEU A 33 -72.77 -7.39 33.11
N GLU A 34 -72.45 -6.22 32.57
CA GLU A 34 -71.84 -5.12 33.31
C GLU A 34 -72.82 -4.53 34.33
N GLN A 35 -74.10 -4.32 33.97
CA GLN A 35 -75.13 -3.88 34.92
C GLN A 35 -75.34 -4.90 36.06
N VAL A 36 -75.24 -6.21 35.77
CA VAL A 36 -75.23 -7.26 36.79
C VAL A 36 -74.03 -7.08 37.74
N ARG A 37 -72.81 -6.92 37.21
CA ARG A 37 -71.61 -6.71 38.05
C ARG A 37 -71.70 -5.43 38.88
N ILE A 38 -72.20 -4.34 38.31
CA ILE A 38 -72.43 -3.08 39.03
C ILE A 38 -73.46 -3.29 40.14
N GLY A 39 -74.55 -3.98 39.86
CA GLY A 39 -75.56 -4.35 40.85
C GLY A 39 -74.97 -5.16 42.00
N GLU A 40 -74.16 -6.18 41.69
CA GLU A 40 -73.46 -7.01 42.68
C GLU A 40 -72.45 -6.20 43.52
N ALA A 41 -71.69 -5.30 42.88
CA ALA A 41 -70.72 -4.44 43.54
C ALA A 41 -71.38 -3.45 44.50
N LEU A 42 -72.57 -2.95 44.14
CA LEU A 42 -73.31 -1.95 44.92
C LEU A 42 -74.37 -2.57 45.84
N TYR A 43 -74.46 -3.91 45.91
CA TYR A 43 -75.51 -4.65 46.63
C TYR A 43 -76.93 -4.24 46.21
N ARG A 44 -77.12 -3.90 44.93
CA ARG A 44 -78.39 -3.51 44.29
C ARG A 44 -79.03 -4.72 43.62
N GLU A 45 -79.67 -5.56 44.41
CA GLU A 45 -80.36 -6.78 43.97
C GLU A 45 -81.45 -6.52 42.92
N ASP A 46 -82.09 -5.34 42.99
CA ASP A 46 -83.06 -4.87 42.00
C ASP A 46 -82.43 -4.75 40.60
N LEU A 47 -81.25 -4.14 40.51
CA LEU A 47 -80.52 -3.98 39.26
C LEU A 47 -80.03 -5.32 38.71
N VAL A 48 -79.57 -6.21 39.59
CA VAL A 48 -79.12 -7.57 39.22
C VAL A 48 -80.27 -8.38 38.63
N ARG A 49 -81.42 -8.42 39.30
CA ARG A 49 -82.61 -9.17 38.85
C ARG A 49 -83.14 -8.67 37.51
N ASP A 50 -83.28 -7.36 37.34
CA ASP A 50 -83.76 -6.77 36.08
C ASP A 50 -82.81 -7.05 34.92
N SER A 51 -81.51 -6.97 35.17
CA SER A 51 -80.48 -7.23 34.16
C SER A 51 -80.42 -8.71 33.78
N LEU A 52 -80.54 -9.62 34.76
CA LEU A 52 -80.60 -11.07 34.51
C LEU A 52 -81.86 -11.49 33.78
N ALA A 53 -83.02 -10.91 34.09
CA ALA A 53 -84.26 -11.18 33.37
C ALA A 53 -84.12 -10.85 31.88
N ARG A 54 -83.55 -9.68 31.56
CA ARG A 54 -83.27 -9.27 30.17
C ARG A 54 -82.23 -10.17 29.50
N LEU A 55 -81.15 -10.55 30.20
CA LEU A 55 -80.13 -11.48 29.69
C LEU A 55 -80.71 -12.85 29.37
N SER A 56 -81.64 -13.35 30.17
CA SER A 56 -82.26 -14.66 29.93
C SER A 56 -83.07 -14.71 28.63
N LEU A 57 -83.61 -13.58 28.16
CA LEU A 57 -84.37 -13.48 26.91
C LEU A 57 -83.47 -13.40 25.68
N ILE A 58 -82.34 -12.70 25.77
CA ILE A 58 -81.46 -12.43 24.62
C ILE A 58 -80.26 -13.39 24.53
N ALA A 59 -79.89 -14.04 25.63
CA ALA A 59 -78.69 -14.87 25.74
C ALA A 59 -78.83 -15.96 26.82
N PRO A 60 -79.86 -16.84 26.73
CA PRO A 60 -80.17 -17.82 27.77
C PRO A 60 -79.03 -18.81 28.06
N ASN A 61 -78.11 -18.99 27.10
CA ASN A 61 -76.98 -19.92 27.18
C ASN A 61 -75.64 -19.22 27.47
N ASN A 62 -75.63 -17.91 27.77
CA ASN A 62 -74.39 -17.21 28.09
C ASN A 62 -73.81 -17.74 29.43
N PRO A 63 -72.57 -18.26 29.44
CA PRO A 63 -72.01 -18.88 30.64
C PRO A 63 -71.95 -17.96 31.86
N GLN A 64 -71.67 -16.66 31.68
CA GLN A 64 -71.58 -15.69 32.78
C GLN A 64 -72.96 -15.26 33.29
N ALA A 65 -73.96 -15.14 32.39
CA ALA A 65 -75.34 -14.91 32.80
C ALA A 65 -75.90 -16.10 33.62
N LEU A 66 -75.52 -17.33 33.25
CA LEU A 66 -75.87 -18.53 34.02
C LEU A 66 -75.21 -18.53 35.41
N VAL A 67 -73.94 -18.15 35.53
CA VAL A 67 -73.26 -18.01 36.84
C VAL A 67 -73.96 -16.99 37.74
N ALA A 68 -74.27 -15.80 37.20
CA ALA A 68 -74.97 -14.78 37.96
C ALA A 68 -76.42 -15.19 38.31
N SER A 69 -77.10 -15.92 37.42
CA SER A 69 -78.41 -16.53 37.72
C SER A 69 -78.32 -17.59 38.82
N ILE A 70 -77.25 -18.40 38.86
CA ILE A 70 -77.01 -19.36 39.94
C ILE A 70 -76.79 -18.60 41.25
N ARG A 71 -75.96 -17.55 41.26
CA ARG A 71 -75.74 -16.72 42.45
C ARG A 71 -77.05 -16.11 42.96
N GLN A 72 -77.84 -15.50 42.09
CA GLN A 72 -79.14 -14.93 42.46
C GLN A 72 -80.08 -16.00 43.01
N ALA A 73 -80.16 -17.17 42.37
CA ALA A 73 -80.99 -18.27 42.86
C ALA A 73 -80.55 -18.76 44.25
N LEU A 74 -79.25 -18.75 44.54
CA LEU A 74 -78.73 -19.08 45.87
C LEU A 74 -79.08 -17.99 46.90
N LEU A 75 -78.99 -16.71 46.55
CA LEU A 75 -79.42 -15.59 47.41
C LEU A 75 -80.94 -15.64 47.68
N ASP A 76 -81.73 -15.97 46.67
CA ASP A 76 -83.19 -16.14 46.75
C ASP A 76 -83.61 -17.45 47.43
N LYS A 77 -82.65 -18.25 47.91
CA LYS A 77 -82.85 -19.56 48.58
C LYS A 77 -83.62 -20.58 47.72
N ASN A 78 -83.39 -20.56 46.40
CA ASN A 78 -83.95 -21.49 45.43
C ASN A 78 -82.87 -22.45 44.86
N PRO A 79 -82.47 -23.49 45.61
CA PRO A 79 -81.41 -24.41 45.19
C PRO A 79 -81.82 -25.29 44.00
N GLY A 80 -83.13 -25.50 43.78
CA GLY A 80 -83.63 -26.23 42.61
C GLY A 80 -83.29 -25.52 41.31
N LEU A 81 -83.56 -24.20 41.25
CA LEU A 81 -83.19 -23.37 40.11
C LEU A 81 -81.67 -23.28 39.94
N ALA A 82 -80.92 -23.16 41.04
CA ALA A 82 -79.45 -23.12 40.99
C ALA A 82 -78.86 -24.42 40.39
N ASN A 83 -79.34 -25.59 40.83
CA ASN A 83 -78.92 -26.89 40.28
C ASN A 83 -79.29 -27.05 38.79
N GLN A 84 -80.48 -26.60 38.40
CA GLN A 84 -80.90 -26.64 36.99
C GLN A 84 -79.99 -25.78 36.11
N ARG A 85 -79.66 -24.57 36.55
CA ARG A 85 -78.77 -23.65 35.84
C ARG A 85 -77.32 -24.16 35.82
N LEU A 86 -76.87 -24.84 36.88
CA LEU A 86 -75.56 -25.50 36.92
C LEU A 86 -75.48 -26.64 35.90
N ALA A 87 -76.48 -27.51 35.83
CA ALA A 87 -76.54 -28.59 34.84
C ALA A 87 -76.56 -28.03 33.41
N GLN A 88 -77.31 -26.96 33.17
CA GLN A 88 -77.32 -26.24 31.89
C GLN A 88 -75.92 -25.71 31.56
N LEU A 89 -75.25 -25.04 32.50
CA LEU A 89 -73.88 -24.53 32.32
C LEU A 89 -72.86 -25.65 32.06
N GLN A 90 -72.99 -26.79 32.73
CA GLN A 90 -72.13 -27.96 32.55
C GLN A 90 -72.26 -28.57 31.14
N SER A 91 -73.46 -28.55 30.57
CA SER A 91 -73.69 -29.03 29.20
C SER A 91 -73.15 -28.07 28.13
N ILE A 92 -73.26 -26.76 28.35
CA ILE A 92 -72.90 -25.74 27.34
C ILE A 92 -71.41 -25.40 27.39
N ALA A 93 -70.79 -25.46 28.59
CA ALA A 93 -69.43 -24.98 28.80
C ALA A 93 -68.67 -25.83 29.84
N PRO A 94 -68.42 -27.14 29.58
CA PRO A 94 -67.93 -28.13 30.55
C PRO A 94 -66.54 -27.84 31.15
N ASP A 95 -65.66 -27.11 30.45
CA ASP A 95 -64.31 -26.77 30.93
C ASP A 95 -64.14 -25.27 31.24
N SER A 96 -65.25 -24.52 31.28
CA SER A 96 -65.20 -23.07 31.39
C SER A 96 -64.84 -22.58 32.79
N PRO A 97 -64.16 -21.42 32.91
CA PRO A 97 -64.00 -20.72 34.18
C PRO A 97 -65.34 -20.42 34.85
N ALA A 98 -66.39 -20.17 34.05
CA ALA A 98 -67.75 -19.95 34.52
C ALA A 98 -68.31 -21.18 35.25
N LEU A 99 -68.12 -22.39 34.72
CA LEU A 99 -68.54 -23.61 35.40
C LEU A 99 -67.81 -23.81 36.73
N ARG A 100 -66.49 -23.62 36.76
CA ARG A 100 -65.70 -23.69 38.01
C ARG A 100 -66.18 -22.67 39.04
N GLN A 101 -66.48 -21.45 38.60
CA GLN A 101 -67.02 -20.39 39.45
C GLN A 101 -68.41 -20.78 40.01
N ALA A 102 -69.31 -21.30 39.18
CA ALA A 102 -70.61 -21.79 39.61
C ALA A 102 -70.52 -22.97 40.59
N GLN A 103 -69.61 -23.93 40.36
CA GLN A 103 -69.36 -25.04 41.29
C GLN A 103 -68.87 -24.53 42.64
N SER A 104 -67.98 -23.54 42.67
CA SER A 104 -67.52 -22.90 43.90
C SER A 104 -68.63 -22.13 44.62
N LEU A 105 -69.55 -21.47 43.90
CA LEU A 105 -70.76 -20.85 44.48
C LEU A 105 -71.70 -21.88 45.09
N MET A 106 -71.89 -23.02 44.45
CA MET A 106 -72.71 -24.12 44.97
C MET A 106 -72.07 -24.75 46.22
N LYS A 107 -70.75 -24.94 46.20
CA LYS A 107 -69.96 -25.46 47.34
C LYS A 107 -70.04 -24.56 48.57
N LEU A 108 -70.26 -23.25 48.42
CA LEU A 108 -70.48 -22.33 49.55
C LEU A 108 -71.78 -22.61 50.33
N GLN A 109 -72.72 -23.33 49.74
CA GLN A 109 -73.96 -23.73 50.44
C GLN A 109 -73.76 -25.01 51.28
N ASP A 110 -72.66 -25.75 51.07
CA ASP A 110 -72.37 -26.94 51.86
C ASP A 110 -72.04 -26.54 53.32
N PRO A 111 -72.65 -27.20 54.33
CA PRO A 111 -72.40 -26.88 55.75
C PRO A 111 -70.92 -26.94 56.15
N GLN A 112 -70.14 -27.83 55.54
CA GLN A 112 -68.70 -27.95 55.79
C GLN A 112 -67.91 -26.74 55.27
N SER A 113 -68.22 -26.27 54.07
CA SER A 113 -67.58 -25.08 53.49
C SER A 113 -67.92 -23.82 54.27
N GLN A 114 -69.17 -23.70 54.75
CA GLN A 114 -69.58 -22.59 55.62
C GLN A 114 -68.81 -22.59 56.95
N LYS A 115 -68.63 -23.76 57.58
CA LYS A 115 -67.83 -23.90 58.80
C LYS A 115 -66.37 -23.51 58.57
N ALA A 116 -65.77 -23.95 57.46
CA ALA A 116 -64.40 -23.60 57.10
C ALA A 116 -64.25 -22.09 56.84
N LEU A 117 -65.21 -21.45 56.16
CA LEU A 117 -65.18 -20.01 55.91
C LEU A 117 -65.29 -19.20 57.22
N GLN A 118 -66.15 -19.62 58.16
CA GLN A 118 -66.23 -19.01 59.49
C GLN A 118 -64.93 -19.20 60.28
N GLN A 119 -64.27 -20.35 60.16
CA GLN A 119 -62.96 -20.59 60.77
C GLN A 119 -61.88 -19.66 60.19
N ALA A 120 -61.87 -19.45 58.87
CA ALA A 120 -60.95 -18.51 58.23
C ALA A 120 -61.14 -17.08 58.75
N ARG A 121 -62.40 -16.64 58.92
CA ARG A 121 -62.74 -15.33 59.51
C ARG A 121 -62.25 -15.18 60.94
N LEU A 122 -62.38 -16.23 61.76
CA LEU A 122 -61.85 -16.25 63.12
C LEU A 122 -60.32 -16.13 63.16
N PHE A 123 -59.60 -16.83 62.28
CA PHE A 123 -58.15 -16.69 62.18
C PHE A 123 -57.74 -15.28 61.73
N ALA A 124 -58.44 -14.71 60.74
CA ALA A 124 -58.18 -13.35 60.29
C ALA A 124 -58.38 -12.31 61.42
N ALA A 125 -59.46 -12.45 62.19
CA ALA A 125 -59.74 -11.59 63.35
C ALA A 125 -58.72 -11.75 64.49
N ALA A 126 -58.15 -12.95 64.64
CA ALA A 126 -57.10 -13.24 65.63
C ALA A 126 -55.67 -12.80 65.21
N GLY A 127 -55.53 -12.07 64.10
CA GLY A 127 -54.22 -11.63 63.60
C GLY A 127 -53.38 -12.76 62.98
N ARG A 128 -54.03 -13.84 62.51
CA ARG A 128 -53.42 -15.02 61.87
C ARG A 128 -53.79 -15.10 60.38
N PRO A 129 -53.26 -14.20 59.53
CA PRO A 129 -53.69 -14.06 58.15
C PRO A 129 -53.20 -15.17 57.22
N GLU A 130 -52.08 -15.85 57.55
CA GLU A 130 -51.54 -16.96 56.74
C GLU A 130 -52.45 -18.20 56.83
N GLU A 131 -52.89 -18.54 58.04
CA GLU A 131 -53.81 -19.65 58.28
C GLU A 131 -55.19 -19.36 57.71
N ALA A 132 -55.67 -18.12 57.83
CA ALA A 132 -56.91 -17.69 57.20
C ALA A 132 -56.84 -17.79 55.66
N ALA A 133 -55.76 -17.29 55.03
CA ALA A 133 -55.58 -17.37 53.59
C ALA A 133 -55.47 -18.82 53.08
N THR A 134 -54.81 -19.70 53.84
CA THR A 134 -54.71 -21.13 53.51
C THR A 134 -56.08 -21.79 53.42
N ILE A 135 -56.99 -21.50 54.36
CA ILE A 135 -58.36 -22.04 54.33
C ILE A 135 -59.13 -21.51 53.12
N PHE A 136 -58.99 -20.22 52.78
CA PHE A 136 -59.59 -19.66 51.58
C PHE A 136 -59.09 -20.34 50.30
N GLU A 137 -57.78 -20.59 50.20
CA GLU A 137 -57.15 -21.26 49.05
C GLU A 137 -57.57 -22.73 48.94
N GLN A 138 -57.78 -23.43 50.06
CA GLN A 138 -58.33 -24.80 50.07
C GLN A 138 -59.80 -24.84 49.60
N LEU A 139 -60.58 -23.81 49.94
CA LEU A 139 -61.98 -23.76 49.56
C LEU A 139 -62.17 -23.41 48.08
N PHE A 140 -61.42 -22.43 47.56
CA PHE A 140 -61.67 -21.80 46.26
C PHE A 140 -60.46 -21.74 45.31
N GLY A 141 -59.28 -22.21 45.73
CA GLY A 141 -58.04 -22.02 44.99
C GLY A 141 -57.65 -20.54 44.89
N ASN A 142 -57.04 -20.15 43.77
CA ASN A 142 -56.60 -18.78 43.51
C ASN A 142 -57.71 -17.86 42.96
N ALA A 143 -58.97 -18.32 42.87
CA ALA A 143 -60.07 -17.58 42.24
C ALA A 143 -61.38 -17.72 43.05
N PRO A 144 -61.60 -16.87 44.06
CA PRO A 144 -62.85 -16.87 44.82
C PRO A 144 -64.08 -16.65 43.93
N PRO A 145 -65.25 -17.24 44.28
CA PRO A 145 -66.38 -17.38 43.37
C PRO A 145 -67.18 -16.08 43.11
N ASP A 146 -67.06 -15.08 43.98
CA ASP A 146 -67.79 -13.82 43.88
C ASP A 146 -66.97 -12.61 44.37
N PHE A 147 -67.54 -11.42 44.15
CA PHE A 147 -66.94 -10.15 44.54
C PHE A 147 -66.65 -10.06 46.04
N ALA A 148 -67.65 -10.40 46.87
CA ALA A 148 -67.54 -10.27 48.33
C ALA A 148 -66.43 -11.16 48.90
N THR A 149 -66.38 -12.42 48.48
CA THR A 149 -65.38 -13.41 48.89
C THR A 149 -63.99 -13.05 48.34
N SER A 150 -63.92 -12.48 47.13
CA SER A 150 -62.66 -11.99 46.56
C SER A 150 -62.08 -10.83 47.36
N LEU A 151 -62.90 -9.83 47.68
CA LEU A 151 -62.46 -8.68 48.48
C LEU A 151 -62.04 -9.10 49.89
N GLU A 152 -62.78 -10.04 50.51
CA GLU A 152 -62.45 -10.60 51.82
C GLU A 152 -61.10 -11.35 51.81
N TYR A 153 -60.90 -12.25 50.85
CA TYR A 153 -59.63 -12.98 50.69
C TYR A 153 -58.45 -12.04 50.50
N LEU A 154 -58.59 -11.03 49.64
CA LEU A 154 -57.54 -10.06 49.37
C LEU A 154 -57.21 -9.20 50.61
N ARG A 155 -58.21 -8.81 51.41
CA ARG A 155 -57.98 -8.12 52.70
C ARG A 155 -57.16 -8.96 53.67
N ILE A 156 -57.49 -10.25 53.80
CA ILE A 156 -56.75 -11.17 54.67
C ILE A 156 -55.30 -11.31 54.19
N ARG A 157 -55.13 -11.59 52.90
CA ARG A 157 -53.82 -11.77 52.26
C ARG A 157 -52.94 -10.53 52.35
N SER A 158 -53.53 -9.34 52.38
CA SER A 158 -52.80 -8.07 52.55
C SER A 158 -52.06 -7.94 53.89
N ASN A 159 -52.48 -8.72 54.89
CA ASN A 159 -51.85 -8.73 56.20
C ASN A 159 -50.70 -9.77 56.31
N ILE A 160 -50.47 -10.57 55.26
CA ILE A 160 -49.32 -11.48 55.19
C ILE A 160 -48.07 -10.70 54.75
N PRO A 161 -46.94 -10.79 55.49
CA PRO A 161 -45.70 -10.12 55.12
C PRO A 161 -45.27 -10.43 53.68
N GLY A 162 -44.88 -9.39 52.93
CA GLY A 162 -44.40 -9.52 51.54
C GLY A 162 -45.48 -9.71 50.47
N GLN A 163 -46.75 -9.89 50.81
CA GLN A 163 -47.82 -10.16 49.83
C GLN A 163 -48.57 -8.91 49.34
N ARG A 164 -48.43 -7.76 50.04
CA ARG A 164 -49.17 -6.52 49.75
C ARG A 164 -49.02 -5.99 48.31
N PRO A 165 -47.82 -5.95 47.69
CA PRO A 165 -47.71 -5.48 46.31
C PRO A 165 -48.57 -6.29 45.33
N ARG A 166 -48.60 -7.62 45.50
CA ARG A 166 -49.40 -8.52 44.67
C ARG A 166 -50.89 -8.33 44.91
N VAL A 167 -51.29 -8.15 46.17
CA VAL A 167 -52.68 -7.89 46.56
C VAL A 167 -53.19 -6.57 45.99
N ILE A 168 -52.36 -5.51 45.96
CA ILE A 168 -52.72 -4.22 45.36
C ILE A 168 -53.08 -4.38 43.88
N GLU A 169 -52.28 -5.12 43.11
CA GLU A 169 -52.58 -5.36 41.69
C GLU A 169 -53.86 -6.20 41.51
N GLN A 170 -54.10 -7.17 42.40
CA GLN A 170 -55.35 -7.95 42.39
C GLN A 170 -56.58 -7.10 42.75
N LEU A 171 -56.47 -6.17 43.71
CA LEU A 171 -57.55 -5.25 44.05
C LEU A 171 -57.84 -4.24 42.93
N ARG A 172 -56.82 -3.81 42.17
CA ARG A 172 -57.02 -2.97 40.97
C ARG A 172 -57.76 -3.72 39.86
N ALA A 173 -57.35 -4.97 39.61
CA ALA A 173 -58.06 -5.83 38.69
C ALA A 173 -59.53 -6.00 39.14
N LEU A 174 -59.76 -6.14 40.44
CA LEU A 174 -61.10 -6.25 41.00
C LEU A 174 -61.91 -4.94 40.87
N ASP A 175 -61.32 -3.76 41.12
CA ASP A 175 -61.98 -2.45 40.92
C ASP A 175 -62.37 -2.23 39.44
N SER A 176 -61.53 -2.67 38.50
CA SER A 176 -61.83 -2.57 37.07
C SER A 176 -63.01 -3.46 36.64
N GLN A 177 -63.21 -4.59 37.33
CA GLN A 177 -64.30 -5.52 37.05
C GLN A 177 -65.61 -5.13 37.76
N TYR A 178 -65.51 -4.44 38.89
CA TYR A 178 -66.62 -4.04 39.75
C TYR A 178 -66.48 -2.55 40.15
N PRO A 179 -66.64 -1.61 39.19
CA PRO A 179 -66.39 -0.20 39.44
C PRO A 179 -67.42 0.39 40.41
N GLY A 180 -66.97 1.34 41.24
CA GLY A 180 -67.86 2.13 42.11
C GLY A 180 -68.06 1.60 43.53
N ASN A 181 -67.45 0.47 43.92
CA ASN A 181 -67.54 -0.01 45.29
C ASN A 181 -66.64 0.80 46.26
N VAL A 182 -67.27 1.50 47.20
CA VAL A 182 -66.58 2.33 48.21
C VAL A 182 -65.61 1.52 49.07
N GLY A 183 -66.04 0.37 49.60
CA GLY A 183 -65.26 -0.43 50.53
C GLY A 183 -63.99 -1.06 49.92
N LEU A 184 -64.05 -1.40 48.63
CA LEU A 184 -62.89 -1.86 47.86
C LEU A 184 -61.88 -0.73 47.70
N ARG A 185 -62.32 0.43 47.22
CA ARG A 185 -61.45 1.59 46.99
C ARG A 185 -60.82 2.12 48.27
N GLN A 186 -61.54 2.10 49.39
CA GLN A 186 -60.97 2.41 50.70
C GLN A 186 -59.83 1.44 51.07
N THR A 187 -60.06 0.13 50.88
CA THR A 187 -59.03 -0.91 51.13
C THR A 187 -57.80 -0.69 50.25
N LEU A 188 -58.03 -0.40 48.97
CA LEU A 188 -56.97 -0.14 48.01
C LEU A 188 -56.14 1.09 48.39
N ALA A 189 -56.79 2.19 48.77
CA ALA A 189 -56.11 3.42 49.21
C ALA A 189 -55.24 3.16 50.46
N ASP A 190 -55.76 2.44 51.46
CA ASP A 190 -55.02 2.12 52.68
C ASP A 190 -53.78 1.26 52.42
N LEU A 191 -53.91 0.24 51.58
CA LEU A 191 -52.77 -0.62 51.21
C LEU A 191 -51.73 0.14 50.39
N LEU A 192 -52.15 1.02 49.48
CA LEU A 192 -51.24 1.89 48.74
C LEU A 192 -50.46 2.81 49.69
N PHE A 193 -51.07 3.38 50.72
CA PHE A 193 -50.32 4.15 51.72
C PHE A 193 -49.34 3.28 52.52
N ARG A 194 -49.71 2.06 52.92
CA ARG A 194 -48.83 1.15 53.68
C ARG A 194 -47.62 0.68 52.87
N GLU A 195 -47.74 0.61 51.55
CA GLU A 195 -46.65 0.29 50.62
C GLU A 195 -45.89 1.53 50.12
N ASN A 196 -46.04 2.68 50.77
CA ASN A 196 -45.42 3.96 50.36
C ASN A 196 -45.76 4.42 48.93
N ARG A 197 -46.92 3.99 48.39
CA ARG A 197 -47.45 4.35 47.06
C ARG A 197 -48.48 5.47 47.16
N ALA A 198 -48.14 6.54 47.89
CA ALA A 198 -49.08 7.62 48.22
C ALA A 198 -49.71 8.35 47.00
N PRO A 199 -48.99 8.64 45.89
CA PRO A 199 -49.61 9.27 44.72
C PRO A 199 -50.75 8.44 44.13
N GLU A 200 -50.58 7.12 44.11
CA GLU A 200 -51.61 6.19 43.63
C GLU A 200 -52.77 6.09 44.62
N ALA A 201 -52.49 6.14 45.93
CA ALA A 201 -53.52 6.17 46.97
C ALA A 201 -54.40 7.43 46.87
N LEU A 202 -53.79 8.59 46.62
CA LEU A 202 -54.49 9.87 46.47
C LEU A 202 -55.48 9.85 45.30
N VAL A 203 -55.11 9.26 44.15
CA VAL A 203 -56.04 9.11 43.01
C VAL A 203 -57.29 8.34 43.41
N VAL A 204 -57.13 7.26 44.19
CA VAL A 204 -58.26 6.46 44.69
C VAL A 204 -59.11 7.25 45.69
N LEU A 205 -58.49 8.01 46.60
CA LEU A 205 -59.22 8.91 47.50
C LEU A 205 -59.99 10.00 46.75
N HIS A 206 -59.44 10.54 45.66
CA HIS A 206 -60.12 11.56 44.85
C HIS A 206 -61.35 10.96 44.14
N GLN A 207 -61.28 9.71 43.70
CA GLN A 207 -62.46 9.01 43.19
C GLN A 207 -63.52 8.83 44.28
N LEU A 208 -63.11 8.47 45.51
CA LEU A 208 -64.01 8.35 46.66
C LEU A 208 -64.62 9.70 47.07
N SER A 209 -63.94 10.83 46.83
CA SER A 209 -64.45 12.16 47.16
C SER A 209 -65.73 12.54 46.39
N THR A 210 -66.01 11.87 45.27
CA THR A 210 -67.22 12.10 44.48
C THR A 210 -68.47 11.40 45.04
N ASP A 211 -68.29 10.47 46.00
CA ASP A 211 -69.38 9.77 46.67
C ASP A 211 -69.71 10.45 48.02
N PRO A 212 -70.94 10.93 48.24
CA PRO A 212 -71.34 11.58 49.48
C PRO A 212 -71.11 10.73 50.75
N LEU A 213 -71.20 9.40 50.65
CA LEU A 213 -71.01 8.48 51.78
C LEU A 213 -69.54 8.21 52.10
N ALA A 214 -68.64 8.39 51.12
CA ALA A 214 -67.21 8.11 51.26
C ALA A 214 -66.33 9.37 51.43
N SER A 215 -66.84 10.54 51.03
CA SER A 215 -66.10 11.80 50.98
C SER A 215 -65.44 12.18 52.31
N ASN A 216 -66.13 12.02 53.44
CA ASN A 216 -65.56 12.36 54.76
C ASN A 216 -64.41 11.44 55.17
N ALA A 217 -64.55 10.13 54.92
CA ALA A 217 -63.49 9.15 55.20
C ALA A 217 -62.28 9.38 54.27
N ALA A 218 -62.52 9.74 53.00
CA ALA A 218 -61.46 10.11 52.07
C ALA A 218 -60.74 11.40 52.53
N ALA A 219 -61.48 12.40 53.00
CA ALA A 219 -60.91 13.62 53.56
C ALA A 219 -60.04 13.35 54.79
N GLU A 220 -60.49 12.51 55.73
CA GLU A 220 -59.71 12.18 56.93
C GLU A 220 -58.39 11.49 56.56
N ARG A 221 -58.44 10.52 55.64
CA ARG A 221 -57.24 9.79 55.23
C ARG A 221 -56.24 10.68 54.47
N GLU A 222 -56.72 11.54 53.57
CA GLU A 222 -55.89 12.50 52.84
C GLU A 222 -55.30 13.55 53.79
N TYR A 223 -56.06 14.04 54.77
CA TYR A 223 -55.57 14.97 55.80
C TYR A 223 -54.42 14.38 56.62
N GLN A 224 -54.57 13.14 57.12
CA GLN A 224 -53.51 12.44 57.86
C GLN A 224 -52.23 12.29 57.04
N TYR A 225 -52.36 11.98 55.74
CA TYR A 225 -51.22 11.90 54.84
C TYR A 225 -50.52 13.27 54.67
N LEU A 226 -51.30 14.33 54.43
CA LEU A 226 -50.78 15.69 54.24
C LEU A 226 -50.11 16.25 55.51
N ASN A 227 -50.61 15.89 56.69
CA ASN A 227 -50.02 16.29 57.97
C ASN A 227 -48.63 15.66 58.20
N GLY A 228 -48.37 14.49 57.63
CA GLY A 228 -47.05 13.85 57.65
C GLY A 228 -46.09 14.32 56.56
N GLN A 229 -46.50 15.21 55.65
CA GLN A 229 -45.65 15.66 54.55
C GLN A 229 -44.74 16.83 54.95
N PRO A 230 -43.49 16.88 54.44
CA PRO A 230 -42.60 17.99 54.68
C PRO A 230 -43.14 19.28 54.06
N VAL A 231 -42.85 20.41 54.69
CA VAL A 231 -43.25 21.74 54.20
C VAL A 231 -42.47 22.08 52.93
N ASN A 232 -43.14 22.01 51.78
CA ASN A 232 -42.60 22.36 50.48
C ASN A 232 -43.74 22.88 49.56
N ARG A 233 -43.40 23.38 48.36
CA ARG A 233 -44.39 23.95 47.43
C ARG A 233 -45.46 22.94 47.00
N SER A 234 -45.10 21.67 46.81
CA SER A 234 -46.05 20.62 46.42
C SER A 234 -47.03 20.28 47.55
N THR A 235 -46.57 20.24 48.79
CA THR A 235 -47.42 20.02 49.96
C THR A 235 -48.38 21.19 50.19
N ALA A 236 -47.92 22.43 49.99
CA ALA A 236 -48.78 23.61 50.08
C ALA A 236 -49.86 23.62 48.97
N GLN A 237 -49.50 23.21 47.75
CA GLN A 237 -50.49 23.01 46.67
C GLN A 237 -51.47 21.87 46.99
N ALA A 238 -51.00 20.79 47.63
CA ALA A 238 -51.84 19.68 48.02
C ALA A 238 -52.83 20.07 49.14
N TRP A 239 -52.39 20.87 50.13
CA TRP A 239 -53.29 21.47 51.12
C TRP A 239 -54.32 22.42 50.49
N GLN A 240 -53.91 23.23 49.51
CA GLN A 240 -54.84 24.07 48.74
C GLN A 240 -55.88 23.23 47.98
N ALA A 241 -55.44 22.14 47.34
CA ALA A 241 -56.33 21.21 46.64
C ALA A 241 -57.28 20.48 47.59
N PHE A 242 -56.81 20.11 48.80
CA PHE A 242 -57.62 19.50 49.84
C PHE A 242 -58.79 20.40 50.25
N VAL A 243 -58.50 21.67 50.56
CA VAL A 243 -59.51 22.68 50.92
C VAL A 243 -60.57 22.84 49.82
N ASN A 244 -60.16 22.76 48.54
CA ASN A 244 -61.07 22.87 47.41
C ASN A 244 -61.90 21.60 47.17
N ARG A 245 -61.33 20.41 47.40
CA ARG A 245 -61.97 19.11 47.10
C ARG A 245 -62.99 18.71 48.17
N TYR A 246 -62.77 19.08 49.42
CA TYR A 246 -63.64 18.70 50.55
C TYR A 246 -64.27 19.91 51.23
N PRO A 247 -65.11 20.70 50.53
CA PRO A 247 -65.70 21.93 51.07
C PRO A 247 -66.64 21.71 52.26
N ALA A 248 -67.12 20.48 52.46
CA ALA A 248 -68.02 20.10 53.56
C ALA A 248 -67.33 19.25 54.66
N SER A 249 -66.01 19.07 54.60
CA SER A 249 -65.29 18.23 55.58
C SER A 249 -65.17 18.94 56.95
N PRO A 250 -65.32 18.20 58.07
CA PRO A 250 -65.01 18.72 59.42
C PRO A 250 -63.57 19.23 59.58
N LEU A 251 -62.64 18.77 58.73
CA LEU A 251 -61.21 19.09 58.81
C LEU A 251 -60.83 20.38 58.05
N LEU A 252 -61.80 21.09 57.47
CA LEU A 252 -61.55 22.27 56.65
C LEU A 252 -60.78 23.37 57.42
N GLY A 253 -61.17 23.64 58.67
CA GLY A 253 -60.56 24.70 59.49
C GLY A 253 -59.09 24.42 59.83
N GLU A 254 -58.77 23.19 60.21
CA GLU A 254 -57.39 22.80 60.50
C GLU A 254 -56.53 22.77 59.22
N ALA A 255 -57.08 22.26 58.12
CA ALA A 255 -56.40 22.24 56.82
C ALA A 255 -56.07 23.66 56.32
N SER A 256 -56.98 24.62 56.47
CA SER A 256 -56.73 26.03 56.14
C SER A 256 -55.61 26.64 56.99
N LYS A 257 -55.55 26.32 58.28
CA LYS A 257 -54.48 26.79 59.18
C LYS A 257 -53.11 26.22 58.76
N ASN A 258 -53.05 24.93 58.47
CA ASN A 258 -51.82 24.27 58.00
C ASN A 258 -51.33 24.88 56.68
N LEU A 259 -52.23 25.14 55.73
CA LEU A 259 -51.91 25.82 54.48
C LEU A 259 -51.26 27.19 54.72
N GLN A 260 -51.82 28.01 55.61
CA GLN A 260 -51.29 29.33 55.93
C GLN A 260 -49.89 29.26 56.55
N THR A 261 -49.66 28.34 57.49
CA THR A 261 -48.34 28.10 58.09
C THR A 261 -47.33 27.66 57.04
N GLN A 262 -47.71 26.77 56.13
CA GLN A 262 -46.82 26.33 55.05
C GLN A 262 -46.48 27.46 54.07
N GLN A 263 -47.45 28.29 53.69
CA GLN A 263 -47.22 29.44 52.82
C GLN A 263 -46.23 30.44 53.44
N HIS A 264 -46.32 30.68 54.75
CA HIS A 264 -45.38 31.52 55.48
C HIS A 264 -43.95 30.96 55.46
N LEU A 265 -43.77 29.68 55.82
CA LEU A 265 -42.45 29.02 55.81
C LEU A 265 -41.85 28.94 54.40
N LEU A 266 -42.68 28.79 53.37
CA LEU A 266 -42.23 28.82 51.98
C LEU A 266 -41.79 30.20 51.52
N GLY A 267 -42.16 31.27 52.23
CA GLY A 267 -41.65 32.62 51.99
C GLY A 267 -40.27 32.87 52.63
N ASP A 268 -39.81 32.04 53.57
CA ASP A 268 -38.54 32.22 54.27
C ASP A 268 -37.34 31.63 53.48
N PRO A 269 -36.36 32.45 53.06
CA PRO A 269 -35.16 31.99 52.36
C PRO A 269 -34.31 30.97 53.15
N ALA A 270 -34.29 31.02 54.48
CA ALA A 270 -33.53 30.09 55.31
C ALA A 270 -34.17 28.71 55.36
N TRP A 271 -35.51 28.64 55.40
CA TRP A 271 -36.26 27.39 55.32
C TRP A 271 -36.08 26.74 53.93
N GLN A 272 -36.18 27.53 52.87
CA GLN A 272 -35.95 27.07 51.49
C GLN A 272 -34.56 26.48 51.31
N ALA A 273 -33.52 27.11 51.87
CA ALA A 273 -32.16 26.56 51.85
C ALA A 273 -32.09 25.21 52.58
N GLY A 274 -32.70 25.08 53.76
CA GLY A 274 -32.71 23.84 54.53
C GLY A 274 -33.41 22.70 53.80
N ALA A 275 -34.58 22.97 53.22
CA ALA A 275 -35.33 22.00 52.42
C ALA A 275 -34.56 21.53 51.18
N GLN A 276 -33.94 22.46 50.46
CA GLN A 276 -33.09 22.14 49.30
C GLN A 276 -31.88 21.28 49.71
N GLY A 277 -31.24 21.61 50.83
CA GLY A 277 -30.12 20.86 51.39
C GLY A 277 -30.50 19.41 51.76
N LYS A 278 -31.63 19.21 52.46
CA LYS A 278 -32.13 17.87 52.80
C LYS A 278 -32.43 17.05 51.54
N GLN A 279 -33.11 17.66 50.56
CA GLN A 279 -33.45 17.01 49.30
C GLN A 279 -32.21 16.54 48.51
N MET A 280 -31.15 17.35 48.48
CA MET A 280 -29.89 16.96 47.83
C MET A 280 -29.28 15.70 48.48
N ILE A 281 -29.39 15.58 49.80
CA ILE A 281 -28.94 14.40 50.54
C ILE A 281 -29.82 13.18 50.24
N ASP A 282 -31.14 13.31 50.25
CA ASP A 282 -32.01 12.16 49.95
C ASP A 282 -31.80 11.66 48.50
N GLN A 283 -31.59 12.58 47.55
CA GLN A 283 -31.32 12.25 46.15
C GLN A 283 -29.89 11.77 45.88
N SER A 284 -29.02 11.73 46.88
CA SER A 284 -27.60 11.40 46.73
C SER A 284 -26.85 12.27 45.74
N ARG A 285 -27.22 13.56 45.66
CA ARG A 285 -26.63 14.54 44.75
C ARG A 285 -25.83 15.58 45.52
N ASN A 286 -24.61 15.84 45.05
CA ASN A 286 -23.73 16.95 45.45
C ASN A 286 -23.73 17.26 46.97
N PRO A 287 -23.10 16.39 47.79
CA PRO A 287 -23.12 16.54 49.25
C PRO A 287 -22.39 17.80 49.76
N VAL A 288 -21.52 18.41 48.95
CA VAL A 288 -20.82 19.68 49.28
C VAL A 288 -21.77 20.87 49.18
N ALA A 289 -22.56 20.95 48.10
CA ALA A 289 -23.57 22.01 47.96
C ALA A 289 -24.66 21.89 49.04
N ALA A 290 -25.05 20.66 49.38
CA ALA A 290 -26.01 20.39 50.45
C ALA A 290 -25.54 20.90 51.82
N GLU A 291 -24.25 20.71 52.16
CA GLU A 291 -23.68 21.19 53.42
C GLU A 291 -23.83 22.72 53.58
N GLY A 292 -23.48 23.50 52.53
CA GLY A 292 -23.58 24.96 52.58
C GLY A 292 -25.01 25.45 52.84
N LEU A 293 -25.99 24.80 52.21
CA LEU A 293 -27.41 25.10 52.38
C LEU A 293 -27.94 24.72 53.77
N LEU A 294 -27.55 23.54 54.28
CA LEU A 294 -27.96 23.06 55.61
C LEU A 294 -27.40 23.94 56.73
N ARG A 295 -26.12 24.32 56.65
CA ARG A 295 -25.49 25.23 57.63
C ARG A 295 -26.17 26.59 57.66
N ARG A 296 -26.66 27.09 56.52
CA ARG A 296 -27.43 28.36 56.46
C ARG A 296 -28.78 28.22 57.17
N ALA A 297 -29.48 27.11 56.97
CA ALA A 297 -30.78 26.87 57.60
C ALA A 297 -30.69 26.69 59.12
N ILE A 298 -29.67 25.97 59.60
CA ILE A 298 -29.44 25.74 61.05
C ILE A 298 -29.27 27.05 61.83
N LYS A 299 -28.73 28.11 61.21
CA LYS A 299 -28.60 29.42 61.87
C LYS A 299 -29.95 30.03 62.26
N GLN A 300 -30.97 29.83 61.43
CA GLN A 300 -32.32 30.38 61.65
C GLN A 300 -33.22 29.38 62.39
N TYR A 301 -32.96 28.08 62.24
CA TYR A 301 -33.74 26.97 62.80
C TYR A 301 -32.85 26.02 63.63
N PRO A 302 -32.22 26.49 64.73
CA PRO A 302 -31.25 25.71 65.50
C PRO A 302 -31.88 24.55 66.31
N GLU A 303 -33.19 24.52 66.44
CA GLU A 303 -33.91 23.48 67.18
C GLU A 303 -34.47 22.36 66.29
N ASP A 304 -34.27 22.40 64.97
CA ASP A 304 -34.71 21.30 64.08
C ASP A 304 -33.66 20.16 64.04
N PRO A 305 -33.91 19.00 64.70
CA PRO A 305 -32.96 17.89 64.75
C PRO A 305 -32.70 17.29 63.35
N THR A 306 -33.65 17.39 62.42
CA THR A 306 -33.52 16.79 61.09
C THR A 306 -32.53 17.54 60.20
N LEU A 307 -32.25 18.83 60.46
CA LEU A 307 -31.19 19.59 59.79
C LEU A 307 -29.80 19.08 60.19
N TYR A 308 -29.58 18.79 61.47
CA TYR A 308 -28.32 18.22 61.95
C TYR A 308 -28.12 16.79 61.45
N GLY A 309 -29.18 15.99 61.38
CA GLY A 309 -29.14 14.65 60.79
C GLY A 309 -28.76 14.68 59.30
N ALA A 310 -29.36 15.58 58.52
CA ALA A 310 -29.02 15.75 57.10
C ALA A 310 -27.59 16.26 56.91
N LEU A 311 -27.11 17.17 57.78
CA LEU A 311 -25.73 17.65 57.75
C LEU A 311 -24.74 16.54 58.09
N GLY A 312 -25.06 15.69 59.08
CA GLY A 312 -24.30 14.48 59.40
C GLY A 312 -24.16 13.55 58.19
N MET A 313 -25.25 13.30 57.46
CA MET A 313 -25.23 12.49 56.23
C MET A 313 -24.45 13.13 55.09
N ALA A 314 -24.53 14.46 54.93
CA ALA A 314 -23.73 15.21 53.95
C ALA A 314 -22.23 14.99 54.20
N LEU A 315 -21.80 15.16 55.46
CA LEU A 315 -20.42 15.00 55.89
C LEU A 315 -19.94 13.54 55.76
N PHE A 316 -20.80 12.56 56.07
CA PHE A 316 -20.50 11.14 55.90
C PHE A 316 -20.13 10.81 54.46
N ARG A 317 -20.92 11.32 53.50
CA ARG A 317 -20.71 11.07 52.06
C ARG A 317 -19.52 11.83 51.47
N GLN A 318 -19.09 12.90 52.13
CA GLN A 318 -17.84 13.60 51.81
C GLN A 318 -16.60 12.92 52.43
N GLY A 319 -16.75 11.80 53.14
CA GLY A 319 -15.65 11.13 53.86
C GLY A 319 -15.20 11.85 55.14
N ARG A 320 -15.96 12.86 55.61
CA ARG A 320 -15.70 13.63 56.84
C ARG A 320 -16.36 12.96 58.03
N TYR A 321 -15.98 11.71 58.28
CA TYR A 321 -16.65 10.82 59.24
C TYR A 321 -16.65 11.32 60.70
N GLN A 322 -15.60 12.01 61.13
CA GLN A 322 -15.51 12.57 62.48
C GLN A 322 -16.56 13.68 62.70
N GLU A 323 -16.68 14.61 61.75
CA GLU A 323 -17.66 15.69 61.82
C GLU A 323 -19.09 15.17 61.61
N SER A 324 -19.25 14.15 60.78
CA SER A 324 -20.51 13.43 60.61
C SER A 324 -21.02 12.86 61.94
N SER A 325 -20.16 12.13 62.66
CA SER A 325 -20.50 11.57 63.98
C SER A 325 -20.93 12.65 64.99
N ALA A 326 -20.27 13.81 64.99
CA ALA A 326 -20.62 14.91 65.89
C ALA A 326 -22.00 15.52 65.58
N ASN A 327 -22.36 15.62 64.30
CA ASN A 327 -23.66 16.16 63.89
C ASN A 327 -24.81 15.18 64.17
N PHE A 328 -24.59 13.87 64.02
CA PHE A 328 -25.56 12.87 64.47
C PHE A 328 -25.75 12.87 65.98
N ALA A 329 -24.67 13.07 66.76
CA ALA A 329 -24.77 13.23 68.21
C ALA A 329 -25.65 14.44 68.57
N THR A 330 -25.48 15.56 67.85
CA THR A 330 -26.27 16.78 68.05
C THR A 330 -27.73 16.57 67.68
N ALA A 331 -28.01 15.92 66.54
CA ALA A 331 -29.37 15.56 66.13
C ALA A 331 -30.07 14.71 67.20
N ARG A 332 -29.36 13.71 67.75
CA ARG A 332 -29.86 12.84 68.82
C ARG A 332 -30.25 13.60 70.09
N THR A 333 -29.50 14.65 70.46
CA THR A 333 -29.83 15.45 71.66
C THR A 333 -31.04 16.37 71.49
N LYS A 334 -31.41 16.70 70.24
CA LYS A 334 -32.49 17.63 69.91
C LYS A 334 -33.79 16.94 69.50
N ASP A 335 -33.75 15.63 69.28
CA ASP A 335 -34.91 14.84 68.84
C ASP A 335 -35.67 14.26 70.05
N GLN A 336 -37.00 14.28 70.00
CA GLN A 336 -37.87 13.73 71.05
C GLN A 336 -38.48 12.38 70.64
N ASP A 337 -38.38 12.01 69.36
CA ASP A 337 -38.89 10.74 68.84
C ASP A 337 -37.88 9.61 69.10
N THR A 338 -38.31 8.59 69.85
CA THR A 338 -37.48 7.46 70.26
C THR A 338 -36.95 6.66 69.07
N SER A 339 -37.69 6.61 67.96
CA SER A 339 -37.27 5.94 66.73
C SER A 339 -36.13 6.67 66.01
N ASN A 340 -36.19 8.00 65.97
CA ASN A 340 -35.14 8.82 65.38
C ASN A 340 -33.88 8.82 66.24
N ILE A 341 -34.00 8.81 67.57
CA ILE A 341 -32.86 8.71 68.50
C ILE A 341 -32.03 7.45 68.23
N SER A 342 -32.67 6.29 68.04
CA SER A 342 -31.96 5.04 67.70
C SER A 342 -31.28 5.14 66.34
N LYS A 343 -31.97 5.69 65.33
CA LYS A 343 -31.41 5.91 64.00
C LYS A 343 -30.14 6.77 64.03
N TRP A 344 -30.12 7.83 64.84
CA TRP A 344 -28.95 8.69 64.98
C TRP A 344 -27.77 7.96 65.65
N GLN A 345 -28.03 7.04 66.58
CA GLN A 345 -27.01 6.20 67.21
C GLN A 345 -26.33 5.27 66.18
N ASP A 346 -27.11 4.54 65.39
CA ASP A 346 -26.56 3.61 64.39
C ASP A 346 -25.68 4.34 63.36
N LEU A 347 -26.10 5.55 62.96
CA LEU A 347 -25.34 6.39 62.02
C LEU A 347 -24.04 6.95 62.63
N MET A 348 -23.98 7.18 63.94
CA MET A 348 -22.72 7.51 64.63
C MET A 348 -21.74 6.34 64.63
N ASP A 349 -22.20 5.14 64.96
CA ASP A 349 -21.34 3.96 65.03
C ASP A 349 -20.82 3.57 63.63
N ALA A 350 -21.66 3.71 62.60
CA ALA A 350 -21.26 3.57 61.20
C ALA A 350 -20.19 4.59 60.78
N SER A 351 -20.34 5.86 61.19
CA SER A 351 -19.33 6.91 60.98
C SER A 351 -17.99 6.56 61.61
N ARG A 352 -17.99 6.13 62.87
CA ARG A 352 -16.78 5.76 63.60
C ARG A 352 -16.06 4.57 62.97
N TYR A 353 -16.80 3.57 62.49
CA TYR A 353 -16.23 2.43 61.78
C TYR A 353 -15.52 2.84 60.48
N ARG A 354 -16.18 3.63 59.62
CA ARG A 354 -15.60 4.13 58.37
C ARG A 354 -14.39 5.05 58.60
N MET A 355 -14.42 5.82 59.69
CA MET A 355 -13.27 6.63 60.11
C MET A 355 -12.04 5.76 60.37
N LEU A 356 -12.17 4.65 61.10
CA LEU A 356 -11.05 3.75 61.40
C LEU A 356 -10.46 3.11 60.14
N LEU A 357 -11.31 2.68 59.19
CA LEU A 357 -10.84 2.19 57.89
C LEU A 357 -10.06 3.27 57.13
N SER A 358 -10.63 4.47 57.02
CA SER A 358 -9.99 5.60 56.30
C SER A 358 -8.68 6.07 56.95
N GLN A 359 -8.57 6.02 58.28
CA GLN A 359 -7.30 6.25 58.98
C GLN A 359 -6.26 5.19 58.63
N GLY A 360 -6.70 3.94 58.51
CA GLY A 360 -5.87 2.82 58.04
C GLY A 360 -5.34 3.06 56.62
N ASP A 361 -6.23 3.42 55.69
CA ASP A 361 -5.88 3.70 54.29
C ASP A 361 -4.88 4.86 54.17
N LYS A 362 -5.17 6.01 54.80
CA LYS A 362 -4.28 7.19 54.77
C LYS A 362 -2.91 6.91 55.38
N ALA A 363 -2.87 6.18 56.50
CA ALA A 363 -1.62 5.81 57.11
C ALA A 363 -0.80 4.87 56.20
N LEU A 364 -1.46 3.98 55.46
CA LEU A 364 -0.79 3.11 54.49
C LEU A 364 -0.26 3.89 53.27
N GLU A 365 -1.01 4.85 52.74
CA GLU A 365 -0.57 5.76 51.67
C GLU A 365 0.65 6.60 52.10
N GLN A 366 0.68 7.02 53.36
CA GLN A 366 1.81 7.75 53.97
C GLN A 366 2.97 6.82 54.39
N ASN A 367 2.89 5.53 54.05
CA ASN A 367 3.86 4.50 54.44
C ASN A 367 4.06 4.34 55.96
N ASN A 368 3.11 4.77 56.78
CA ASN A 368 3.09 4.60 58.23
C ASN A 368 2.38 3.29 58.60
N LEU A 369 3.10 2.17 58.46
CA LEU A 369 2.56 0.82 58.63
C LEU A 369 2.04 0.54 60.05
N VAL A 370 2.62 1.16 61.08
CA VAL A 370 2.20 0.96 62.49
C VAL A 370 0.84 1.60 62.74
N ALA A 371 0.66 2.86 62.31
CA ALA A 371 -0.62 3.55 62.43
C ALA A 371 -1.71 2.84 61.60
N ALA A 372 -1.38 2.39 60.38
CA ALA A 372 -2.30 1.65 59.53
C ALA A 372 -2.77 0.34 60.19
N ARG A 373 -1.83 -0.46 60.72
CA ARG A 373 -2.12 -1.72 61.43
C ARG A 373 -3.03 -1.50 62.62
N ASN A 374 -2.76 -0.49 63.44
CA ASN A 374 -3.57 -0.18 64.62
C ASN A 374 -5.01 0.22 64.24
N ALA A 375 -5.17 1.05 63.22
CA ALA A 375 -6.48 1.51 62.75
C ALA A 375 -7.33 0.34 62.22
N TYR A 376 -6.77 -0.53 61.38
CA TYR A 376 -7.48 -1.71 60.88
C TYR A 376 -7.80 -2.73 61.98
N GLN A 377 -6.92 -2.93 62.97
CA GLN A 377 -7.22 -3.80 64.11
C GLN A 377 -8.38 -3.27 64.95
N GLN A 378 -8.48 -1.95 65.13
CA GLN A 378 -9.62 -1.33 65.81
C GLN A 378 -10.90 -1.44 64.99
N ALA A 379 -10.84 -1.24 63.67
CA ALA A 379 -11.98 -1.45 62.77
C ALA A 379 -12.50 -2.90 62.86
N ARG A 380 -11.58 -3.88 62.87
CA ARG A 380 -11.91 -5.30 63.02
C ARG A 380 -12.58 -5.62 64.36
N LYS A 381 -12.17 -4.97 65.45
CA LYS A 381 -12.85 -5.13 66.75
C LYS A 381 -14.27 -4.57 66.72
N ALA A 382 -14.48 -3.45 66.03
CA ALA A 382 -15.80 -2.83 65.90
C ALA A 382 -16.77 -3.65 65.03
N LYS A 383 -16.26 -4.28 63.96
CA LYS A 383 -17.05 -5.22 63.12
C LYS A 383 -16.23 -6.48 62.78
N PRO A 384 -16.29 -7.52 63.63
CA PRO A 384 -15.50 -8.74 63.43
C PRO A 384 -15.90 -9.59 62.22
N ALA A 385 -17.13 -9.43 61.73
CA ALA A 385 -17.68 -10.17 60.60
C ALA A 385 -17.39 -9.53 59.23
N ASP A 386 -16.77 -8.34 59.19
CA ASP A 386 -16.46 -7.61 57.95
C ASP A 386 -15.07 -7.98 57.43
N ALA A 387 -14.95 -8.22 56.12
CA ALA A 387 -13.70 -8.57 55.46
C ALA A 387 -12.75 -7.38 55.21
N ASP A 388 -13.26 -6.14 55.13
CA ASP A 388 -12.47 -4.94 54.78
C ASP A 388 -11.24 -4.70 55.68
N PRO A 389 -11.34 -4.82 57.03
CA PRO A 389 -10.16 -4.68 57.91
C PRO A 389 -9.07 -5.72 57.65
N LEU A 390 -9.42 -6.94 57.23
CA LEU A 390 -8.44 -7.99 56.90
C LEU A 390 -7.74 -7.70 55.57
N ILE A 391 -8.46 -7.17 54.59
CA ILE A 391 -7.90 -6.72 53.31
C ILE A 391 -6.93 -5.55 53.52
N GLY A 392 -7.29 -4.60 54.39
CA GLY A 392 -6.41 -3.50 54.81
C GLY A 392 -5.14 -4.01 55.50
N LEU A 393 -5.26 -4.95 56.45
CA LEU A 393 -4.11 -5.58 57.10
C LEU A 393 -3.23 -6.37 56.12
N ALA A 394 -3.80 -7.04 55.12
CA ALA A 394 -3.04 -7.70 54.07
C ALA A 394 -2.24 -6.69 53.23
N SER A 395 -2.82 -5.53 52.96
CA SER A 395 -2.15 -4.44 52.24
C SER A 395 -1.00 -3.84 53.06
N VAL A 396 -1.16 -3.74 54.39
CA VAL A 396 -0.06 -3.37 55.32
C VAL A 396 1.06 -4.41 55.32
N ALA A 397 0.73 -5.71 55.33
CA ALA A 397 1.72 -6.78 55.27
C ALA A 397 2.53 -6.73 53.96
N ARG A 398 1.85 -6.55 52.82
CA ARG A 398 2.51 -6.41 51.51
C ARG A 398 3.41 -5.17 51.42
N ALA A 399 2.96 -4.03 51.95
CA ALA A 399 3.79 -2.81 52.01
C ALA A 399 5.02 -2.99 52.92
N GLY A 400 4.95 -3.90 53.90
CA GLY A 400 6.08 -4.35 54.70
C GLY A 400 6.89 -5.50 54.08
N HIS A 401 6.67 -5.83 52.81
CA HIS A 401 7.29 -6.95 52.07
C HIS A 401 7.03 -8.35 52.66
N ASP A 402 5.93 -8.53 53.41
CA ASP A 402 5.49 -9.83 53.94
C ASP A 402 4.33 -10.38 53.09
N ASP A 403 4.67 -10.91 51.92
CA ASP A 403 3.71 -11.48 50.97
C ASP A 403 3.01 -12.74 51.51
N ILE A 404 3.66 -13.48 52.42
CA ILE A 404 3.10 -14.69 53.04
C ILE A 404 1.96 -14.31 53.98
N GLN A 405 2.19 -13.32 54.85
CA GLN A 405 1.15 -12.82 55.74
C GLN A 405 0.03 -12.13 54.96
N ALA A 406 0.35 -11.41 53.88
CA ALA A 406 -0.63 -10.79 53.01
C ALA A 406 -1.57 -11.83 52.37
N GLU A 407 -1.01 -12.93 51.84
CA GLU A 407 -1.80 -14.03 51.28
C GLU A 407 -2.72 -14.68 52.32
N ALA A 408 -2.20 -14.97 53.51
CA ALA A 408 -2.98 -15.57 54.60
C ALA A 408 -4.18 -14.71 55.01
N LEU A 409 -3.99 -13.39 55.12
CA LEU A 409 -5.03 -12.43 55.48
C LEU A 409 -6.10 -12.29 54.38
N LEU A 410 -5.70 -12.29 53.09
CA LEU A 410 -6.64 -12.26 51.97
C LEU A 410 -7.45 -13.56 51.83
N LEU A 411 -6.82 -14.71 52.07
CA LEU A 411 -7.53 -15.99 52.11
C LEU A 411 -8.52 -16.04 53.29
N GLN A 412 -8.17 -15.45 54.43
CA GLN A 412 -9.09 -15.33 55.57
C GLN A 412 -10.27 -14.40 55.24
N ALA A 413 -10.01 -13.26 54.61
CA ALA A 413 -11.05 -12.35 54.12
C ALA A 413 -12.01 -13.06 53.15
N ARG A 414 -11.49 -13.88 52.24
CA ARG A 414 -12.28 -14.69 51.29
C ARG A 414 -13.10 -15.80 51.98
N ARG A 415 -12.65 -16.34 53.11
CA ARG A 415 -13.46 -17.32 53.88
C ARG A 415 -14.66 -16.65 54.56
N LEU A 416 -14.48 -15.41 55.03
CA LEU A 416 -15.56 -14.63 55.65
C LEU A 416 -16.56 -14.14 54.61
N GLU A 417 -16.07 -13.61 53.50
CA GLU A 417 -16.89 -13.12 52.40
C GLU A 417 -16.39 -13.70 51.06
N PRO A 418 -16.86 -14.89 50.65
CA PRO A 418 -16.41 -15.56 49.42
C PRO A 418 -16.64 -14.76 48.12
N GLY A 419 -17.59 -13.82 48.14
CA GLY A 419 -17.90 -12.92 47.03
C GLY A 419 -17.21 -11.54 47.10
N ASN A 420 -16.30 -11.29 48.05
CA ASN A 420 -15.64 -9.99 48.17
C ASN A 420 -14.60 -9.81 47.06
N GLY A 421 -14.95 -9.04 46.02
CA GLY A 421 -14.09 -8.84 44.86
C GLY A 421 -12.76 -8.13 45.16
N SER A 422 -12.65 -7.39 46.27
CA SER A 422 -11.40 -6.73 46.68
C SER A 422 -10.37 -7.72 47.22
N ALA A 423 -10.81 -8.76 47.93
CA ALA A 423 -9.94 -9.86 48.34
C ALA A 423 -9.40 -10.65 47.13
N VAL A 424 -10.26 -10.92 46.14
CA VAL A 424 -9.85 -11.61 44.89
C VAL A 424 -8.87 -10.75 44.09
N ARG A 425 -9.13 -9.44 43.91
CA ARG A 425 -8.18 -8.52 43.26
C ARG A 425 -6.84 -8.43 44.01
N GLY A 426 -6.86 -8.50 45.34
CA GLY A 426 -5.66 -8.56 46.18
C GLY A 426 -4.81 -9.81 45.88
N LEU A 427 -5.44 -10.98 45.82
CA LEU A 427 -4.79 -12.26 45.51
C LEU A 427 -4.28 -12.31 44.06
N VAL A 428 -5.07 -11.84 43.09
CA VAL A 428 -4.63 -11.79 41.69
C VAL A 428 -3.38 -10.92 41.56
N ARG A 429 -3.36 -9.73 42.18
CA ARG A 429 -2.19 -8.85 42.14
C ARG A 429 -0.95 -9.49 42.74
N LEU A 430 -1.11 -10.21 43.87
CA LEU A 430 -0.03 -10.96 44.51
C LEU A 430 0.49 -12.08 43.60
N TYR A 431 -0.41 -12.82 42.95
CA TYR A 431 -0.02 -13.92 42.07
C TYR A 431 0.56 -13.43 40.75
N THR A 432 0.08 -12.33 40.16
CA THR A 432 0.65 -11.75 38.93
C THR A 432 2.09 -11.31 39.16
N ALA A 433 2.42 -10.75 40.32
CA ALA A 433 3.78 -10.37 40.69
C ALA A 433 4.74 -11.57 40.82
N GLN A 434 4.21 -12.76 41.14
CA GLN A 434 4.98 -14.00 41.19
C GLN A 434 5.10 -14.67 39.82
N SER A 435 3.98 -14.84 39.13
CA SER A 435 3.88 -15.43 37.78
C SER A 435 2.50 -15.15 37.16
N PRO A 436 2.43 -14.66 35.92
CA PRO A 436 1.16 -14.51 35.20
C PRO A 436 0.35 -15.82 35.10
N ASP A 437 1.02 -16.96 34.99
CA ASP A 437 0.38 -18.27 34.92
C ASP A 437 -0.30 -18.64 36.25
N LYS A 438 0.32 -18.29 37.38
CA LYS A 438 -0.26 -18.49 38.71
C LYS A 438 -1.53 -17.67 38.89
N ALA A 439 -1.53 -16.41 38.43
CA ALA A 439 -2.72 -15.56 38.44
C ALA A 439 -3.85 -16.11 37.55
N LYS A 440 -3.52 -16.59 36.35
CA LYS A 440 -4.49 -17.20 35.42
C LYS A 440 -5.07 -18.50 35.98
N ALA A 441 -4.24 -19.38 36.53
CA ALA A 441 -4.69 -20.61 37.19
C ALA A 441 -5.63 -20.30 38.36
N PHE A 442 -5.31 -19.29 39.17
CA PHE A 442 -6.19 -18.83 40.23
C PHE A 442 -7.54 -18.31 39.69
N LEU A 443 -7.53 -17.41 38.70
CA LEU A 443 -8.75 -16.89 38.07
C LEU A 443 -9.64 -17.98 37.45
N ASN A 444 -9.03 -19.04 36.91
CA ASN A 444 -9.74 -20.19 36.37
C ASN A 444 -10.31 -21.12 37.45
N SER A 445 -9.70 -21.14 38.64
CA SER A 445 -10.18 -21.92 39.79
C SER A 445 -11.40 -21.31 40.50
N LEU A 446 -11.77 -20.07 40.16
CA LEU A 446 -12.91 -19.38 40.77
C LEU A 446 -14.27 -19.98 40.32
N PRO A 447 -15.35 -19.85 41.12
CA PRO A 447 -16.69 -20.27 40.69
C PRO A 447 -17.21 -19.49 39.47
N PRO A 448 -18.19 -20.02 38.69
CA PRO A 448 -18.66 -19.41 37.44
C PRO A 448 -19.16 -17.97 37.57
N ALA A 449 -19.78 -17.59 38.69
CA ALA A 449 -20.23 -16.22 38.93
C ALA A 449 -19.04 -15.25 39.04
N SER A 450 -18.03 -15.60 39.83
CA SER A 450 -16.79 -14.82 39.98
C SER A 450 -15.95 -14.83 38.69
N GLN A 451 -15.97 -15.93 37.92
CA GLN A 451 -15.30 -15.98 36.62
C GLN A 451 -15.86 -14.96 35.62
N ARG A 452 -17.17 -14.65 35.67
CA ARG A 452 -17.77 -13.59 34.84
C ARG A 452 -17.37 -12.20 35.33
N GLU A 453 -17.35 -11.99 36.64
CA GLU A 453 -16.94 -10.73 37.25
C GLU A 453 -15.50 -10.34 36.89
N PHE A 454 -14.58 -11.31 36.89
CA PHE A 454 -13.16 -11.11 36.56
C PHE A 454 -12.80 -11.45 35.10
N ALA A 455 -13.78 -11.52 34.20
CA ALA A 455 -13.54 -11.83 32.79
C ALA A 455 -12.61 -10.80 32.13
N GLY A 456 -12.78 -9.51 32.42
CA GLY A 456 -11.91 -8.45 31.90
C GLY A 456 -10.45 -8.56 32.36
N LEU A 457 -10.21 -8.98 33.62
CA LEU A 457 -8.86 -9.19 34.16
C LEU A 457 -8.20 -10.45 33.56
N ARG A 458 -9.00 -11.47 33.22
CA ARG A 458 -8.51 -12.64 32.50
C ARG A 458 -8.13 -12.28 31.05
N GLN A 459 -8.96 -11.48 30.39
CA GLN A 459 -8.71 -11.00 29.04
C GLN A 459 -7.47 -10.10 28.97
N SER A 460 -7.22 -9.23 29.97
CA SER A 460 -6.01 -8.41 30.01
C SER A 460 -4.74 -9.26 30.11
N LEU A 461 -4.72 -10.29 30.97
CA LEU A 461 -3.59 -11.21 31.07
C LEU A 461 -3.34 -11.99 29.78
N GLU A 462 -4.39 -12.31 29.02
CA GLU A 462 -4.27 -12.95 27.71
C GLU A 462 -3.72 -11.99 26.64
N LEU A 463 -4.17 -10.73 26.65
CA LEU A 463 -3.65 -9.68 25.76
C LEU A 463 -2.18 -9.38 26.03
N ASP A 464 -1.76 -9.31 27.30
CA ASP A 464 -0.37 -9.07 27.68
C ASP A 464 0.54 -10.20 27.17
N GLU A 465 0.08 -11.45 27.26
CA GLU A 465 0.81 -12.61 26.74
C GLU A 465 0.97 -12.55 25.21
N LEU A 466 -0.13 -12.30 24.49
CA LEU A 466 -0.09 -12.21 23.03
C LEU A 466 0.79 -11.06 22.55
N ASN A 467 0.77 -9.90 23.24
CA ASN A 467 1.63 -8.77 22.90
C ASN A 467 3.12 -9.12 23.10
N ARG A 468 3.50 -9.74 24.22
CA ARG A 468 4.90 -10.19 24.45
C ARG A 468 5.38 -11.17 23.38
N GLN A 469 4.53 -12.10 22.96
CA GLN A 469 4.85 -13.03 21.87
C GLN A 469 5.03 -12.31 20.53
N ALA A 470 4.16 -11.33 20.22
CA ALA A 470 4.23 -10.56 18.99
C ALA A 470 5.49 -9.67 18.94
N ASP A 471 5.89 -9.09 20.08
CA ASP A 471 7.12 -8.30 20.21
C ASP A 471 8.36 -9.18 19.97
N ALA A 472 8.44 -10.34 20.63
CA ALA A 472 9.55 -11.28 20.44
C ALA A 472 9.64 -11.83 19.00
N ALA A 473 8.51 -12.02 18.30
CA ALA A 473 8.50 -12.39 16.89
C ALA A 473 8.96 -11.24 15.98
N SER A 474 8.61 -10.00 16.33
CA SER A 474 9.04 -8.79 15.61
C SER A 474 10.55 -8.59 15.71
N GLU A 475 11.15 -8.81 16.88
CA GLU A 475 12.61 -8.75 17.08
C GLU A 475 13.37 -9.77 16.21
N ARG A 476 12.79 -10.95 15.99
CA ARG A 476 13.34 -11.98 15.09
C ARG A 476 13.05 -11.74 13.61
N LYS A 477 12.30 -10.69 13.25
CA LYS A 477 11.80 -10.41 11.89
C LYS A 477 10.95 -11.55 11.29
N ASP A 478 10.29 -12.34 12.13
CA ASP A 478 9.34 -13.38 11.69
C ASP A 478 7.96 -12.77 11.44
N TRP A 479 7.85 -12.01 10.35
CA TRP A 479 6.64 -11.27 10.00
C TRP A 479 5.38 -12.13 9.83
N PRO A 480 5.43 -13.36 9.28
CA PRO A 480 4.27 -14.26 9.27
C PRO A 480 3.73 -14.57 10.68
N GLN A 481 4.62 -14.84 11.64
CA GLN A 481 4.23 -15.08 13.03
C GLN A 481 3.63 -13.82 13.68
N VAL A 482 4.22 -12.65 13.42
CA VAL A 482 3.71 -11.35 13.90
C VAL A 482 2.27 -11.11 13.41
N VAL A 483 2.01 -11.29 12.11
CA VAL A 483 0.66 -11.11 11.53
C VAL A 483 -0.36 -12.05 12.18
N ALA A 484 0.01 -13.31 12.43
CA ALA A 484 -0.87 -14.28 13.09
C ALA A 484 -1.22 -13.87 14.53
N LEU A 485 -0.24 -13.37 15.31
CA LEU A 485 -0.43 -12.94 16.69
C LEU A 485 -1.23 -11.64 16.78
N LEU A 486 -0.88 -10.62 16.00
CA LEU A 486 -1.60 -9.34 15.97
C LEU A 486 -3.04 -9.50 15.47
N SER A 487 -3.30 -10.43 14.55
CA SER A 487 -4.67 -10.76 14.12
C SER A 487 -5.51 -11.38 15.24
N LYS A 488 -4.91 -12.21 16.11
CA LYS A 488 -5.59 -12.74 17.30
C LYS A 488 -5.91 -11.63 18.30
N ILE A 489 -4.95 -10.74 18.56
CA ILE A 489 -5.16 -9.58 19.45
C ILE A 489 -6.29 -8.71 18.90
N ARG A 490 -6.35 -8.48 17.58
CA ARG A 490 -7.41 -7.67 16.95
C ARG A 490 -8.81 -8.23 17.17
N ASN A 491 -8.98 -9.54 17.24
CA ASN A 491 -10.28 -10.14 17.55
C ASN A 491 -10.74 -9.84 18.99
N LEU A 492 -9.78 -9.66 19.91
CA LEU A 492 -10.04 -9.32 21.30
C LEU A 492 -10.18 -7.80 21.52
N THR A 493 -9.48 -6.98 20.73
CA THR A 493 -9.48 -5.52 20.80
C THR A 493 -9.66 -4.90 19.40
N PRO A 494 -10.87 -4.96 18.82
CA PRO A 494 -11.11 -4.52 17.44
C PRO A 494 -11.08 -2.99 17.26
N ASP A 495 -11.04 -2.26 18.37
CA ASP A 495 -11.16 -0.81 18.46
C ASP A 495 -9.82 -0.12 18.76
N GLU A 496 -8.70 -0.83 18.70
CA GLU A 496 -7.37 -0.29 19.04
C GLU A 496 -6.62 0.18 17.76
N PRO A 497 -6.33 1.49 17.62
CA PRO A 497 -5.68 2.05 16.44
C PRO A 497 -4.22 1.62 16.19
N TRP A 498 -3.41 1.54 17.23
CA TRP A 498 -1.98 1.28 17.13
C TRP A 498 -1.65 -0.18 16.79
N LEU A 499 -2.50 -1.11 17.21
CA LEU A 499 -2.54 -2.50 16.83
C LEU A 499 -2.85 -2.65 15.36
N THR A 500 -3.83 -1.88 14.85
CA THR A 500 -4.16 -1.84 13.43
C THR A 500 -2.97 -1.33 12.61
N TYR A 501 -2.29 -0.29 13.09
CA TYR A 501 -1.05 0.20 12.50
C TYR A 501 0.08 -0.85 12.51
N ARG A 502 0.33 -1.50 13.66
CA ARG A 502 1.34 -2.58 13.78
C ARG A 502 1.04 -3.74 12.84
N LEU A 503 -0.22 -4.17 12.75
CA LEU A 503 -0.66 -5.26 11.89
C LEU A 503 -0.49 -4.89 10.40
N ALA A 504 -0.90 -3.68 10.01
CA ALA A 504 -0.76 -3.18 8.65
C ALA A 504 0.71 -3.13 8.20
N ASN A 505 1.62 -2.70 9.09
CA ASN A 505 3.05 -2.72 8.81
C ASN A 505 3.61 -4.14 8.69
N ALA A 506 3.25 -5.06 9.59
CA ALA A 506 3.68 -6.45 9.49
C ALA A 506 3.18 -7.14 8.20
N GLN A 507 1.96 -6.82 7.75
CA GLN A 507 1.39 -7.30 6.49
C GLN A 507 2.14 -6.77 5.25
N ARG A 508 2.67 -5.55 5.33
CA ARG A 508 3.51 -4.97 4.26
C ARG A 508 4.81 -5.76 4.08
N GLU A 509 5.47 -6.12 5.18
CA GLU A 509 6.75 -6.86 5.14
C GLU A 509 6.62 -8.27 4.52
N ILE A 510 5.41 -8.84 4.51
CA ILE A 510 5.10 -10.10 3.79
C ILE A 510 4.41 -9.89 2.44
N ASN A 511 4.51 -8.68 1.87
CA ASN A 511 3.96 -8.29 0.57
C ASN A 511 2.43 -8.46 0.44
N GLN A 512 1.67 -8.11 1.49
CA GLN A 512 0.20 -8.15 1.52
C GLN A 512 -0.44 -6.77 1.78
N PRO A 513 -0.20 -5.75 0.93
CA PRO A 513 -0.70 -4.39 1.15
C PRO A 513 -2.24 -4.28 1.15
N GLY A 514 -2.94 -5.10 0.36
CA GLY A 514 -4.41 -5.10 0.34
C GLY A 514 -5.05 -5.52 1.67
N ALA A 515 -4.39 -6.41 2.42
CA ALA A 515 -4.86 -6.82 3.75
C ALA A 515 -4.65 -5.72 4.80
N ALA A 516 -3.59 -4.92 4.64
CA ALA A 516 -3.29 -3.77 5.48
C ALA A 516 -4.31 -2.64 5.29
N ASP A 517 -4.65 -2.31 4.03
CA ASP A 517 -5.70 -1.33 3.72
C ASP A 517 -7.09 -1.78 4.23
N ALA A 518 -7.42 -3.07 4.10
CA ALA A 518 -8.67 -3.61 4.61
C ALA A 518 -8.78 -3.48 6.15
N SER A 519 -7.67 -3.62 6.86
CA SER A 519 -7.59 -3.50 8.32
C SER A 519 -7.93 -2.08 8.78
N PHE A 520 -7.37 -1.06 8.14
CA PHE A 520 -7.71 0.33 8.43
C PHE A 520 -9.12 0.71 7.97
N LYS A 521 -9.60 0.19 6.84
CA LYS A 521 -10.98 0.41 6.38
C LYS A 521 -12.01 -0.01 7.43
N GLN A 522 -11.80 -1.17 8.07
CA GLN A 522 -12.67 -1.66 9.15
C GLN A 522 -12.61 -0.76 10.40
N LEU A 523 -11.41 -0.32 10.80
CA LEU A 523 -11.23 0.62 11.91
C LEU A 523 -11.93 1.96 11.63
N MET A 524 -11.76 2.52 10.43
CA MET A 524 -12.35 3.82 10.05
C MET A 524 -13.89 3.79 9.97
N GLN A 525 -14.50 2.65 9.60
CA GLN A 525 -15.96 2.50 9.64
C GLN A 525 -16.53 2.68 11.06
N ARG A 526 -15.77 2.30 12.09
CA ARG A 526 -16.19 2.40 13.49
C ARG A 526 -15.70 3.69 14.16
N GLN A 527 -14.49 4.14 13.81
CA GLN A 527 -13.76 5.19 14.52
C GLN A 527 -13.26 6.33 13.63
N GLY A 528 -13.90 6.60 12.49
CA GLY A 528 -13.49 7.67 11.56
C GLY A 528 -13.52 9.11 12.09
N LYS A 529 -13.85 9.32 13.38
CA LYS A 529 -13.75 10.61 14.08
C LYS A 529 -12.79 10.58 15.29
N ASN A 530 -12.14 9.44 15.55
CA ASN A 530 -11.20 9.30 16.66
C ASN A 530 -9.83 9.87 16.23
N PRO A 531 -9.27 10.86 16.97
CA PRO A 531 -7.98 11.45 16.65
C PRO A 531 -6.84 10.43 16.53
N GLN A 532 -6.75 9.47 17.44
CA GLN A 532 -5.69 8.45 17.40
C GLN A 532 -5.85 7.50 16.22
N ALA A 533 -7.09 7.18 15.83
CA ALA A 533 -7.37 6.31 14.69
C ALA A 533 -6.97 6.98 13.36
N LEU A 534 -7.32 8.26 13.20
CA LEU A 534 -6.95 9.04 12.02
C LEU A 534 -5.44 9.29 11.94
N TYR A 535 -4.77 9.53 13.08
CA TYR A 535 -3.32 9.68 13.10
C TYR A 535 -2.57 8.39 12.78
N ALA A 536 -2.96 7.26 13.37
CA ALA A 536 -2.40 5.95 13.03
C ALA A 536 -2.59 5.61 11.55
N TYR A 537 -3.74 5.98 10.96
CA TYR A 537 -3.99 5.78 9.55
C TYR A 537 -3.13 6.71 8.66
N ALA A 538 -3.00 7.99 9.02
CA ALA A 538 -2.13 8.93 8.33
C ALA A 538 -0.66 8.48 8.35
N LEU A 539 -0.16 7.96 9.48
CA LEU A 539 1.18 7.37 9.58
C LEU A 539 1.36 6.18 8.64
N TYR A 540 0.36 5.28 8.58
CA TYR A 540 0.40 4.14 7.67
C TYR A 540 0.42 4.59 6.20
N LEU A 541 -0.45 5.53 5.82
CA LEU A 541 -0.49 6.10 4.47
C LEU A 541 0.86 6.72 4.09
N SER A 542 1.46 7.51 4.99
CA SER A 542 2.79 8.09 4.78
C SER A 542 3.88 7.03 4.63
N SER A 543 3.85 5.96 5.44
CA SER A 543 4.79 4.83 5.33
C SER A 543 4.66 4.01 4.04
N THR A 544 3.64 4.31 3.22
CA THR A 544 3.38 3.70 1.91
C THR A 544 3.43 4.74 0.79
N GLU A 545 4.11 5.87 1.01
CA GLU A 545 4.31 6.96 0.03
C GLU A 545 2.99 7.61 -0.46
N ARG A 546 1.89 7.45 0.31
CA ARG A 546 0.58 8.05 0.02
C ARG A 546 0.37 9.35 0.80
N ASP A 547 1.36 10.24 0.76
CA ASP A 547 1.42 11.42 1.61
C ASP A 547 0.25 12.40 1.41
N ALA A 548 -0.24 12.57 0.18
CA ALA A 548 -1.43 13.40 -0.08
C ALA A 548 -2.71 12.84 0.57
N SER A 549 -2.85 11.51 0.57
CA SER A 549 -3.97 10.84 1.26
C SER A 549 -3.83 10.94 2.77
N ALA A 550 -2.60 10.81 3.29
CA ALA A 550 -2.30 11.02 4.70
C ALA A 550 -2.69 12.44 5.15
N LEU A 551 -2.37 13.46 4.35
CA LEU A 551 -2.73 14.85 4.61
C LEU A 551 -4.25 15.02 4.72
N SER A 552 -4.98 14.55 3.69
CA SER A 552 -6.46 14.62 3.68
C SER A 552 -7.12 13.88 4.85
N THR A 553 -6.45 12.85 5.38
CA THR A 553 -6.93 12.10 6.55
C THR A 553 -6.81 12.92 7.82
N LEU A 554 -5.71 13.68 8.00
CA LEU A 554 -5.53 14.58 9.15
C LEU A 554 -6.50 15.77 9.10
N GLU A 555 -6.83 16.26 7.91
CA GLU A 555 -7.78 17.38 7.70
C GLU A 555 -9.22 17.06 8.10
N LEU A 556 -9.58 15.77 8.27
CA LEU A 556 -10.87 15.36 8.84
C LEU A 556 -11.03 15.78 10.31
N LEU A 557 -9.94 16.08 11.01
CA LEU A 557 -9.93 16.59 12.38
C LEU A 557 -9.79 18.12 12.41
N PRO A 558 -10.59 18.84 13.22
CA PRO A 558 -10.34 20.25 13.49
C PRO A 558 -8.95 20.45 14.11
N ARG A 559 -8.21 21.49 13.71
CA ARG A 559 -6.85 21.76 14.21
C ARG A 559 -6.74 21.86 15.74
N ALA A 560 -7.80 22.25 16.44
CA ALA A 560 -7.83 22.29 17.91
C ALA A 560 -7.69 20.90 18.58
N GLN A 561 -7.85 19.82 17.82
CA GLN A 561 -7.72 18.43 18.30
C GLN A 561 -6.38 17.79 17.90
N TRP A 562 -5.50 18.53 17.23
CA TRP A 562 -4.22 18.00 16.79
C TRP A 562 -3.23 17.94 17.95
N THR A 563 -2.45 16.86 18.01
CA THR A 563 -1.30 16.74 18.89
C THR A 563 -0.05 17.33 18.23
N ASP A 564 1.00 17.61 19.00
CA ASP A 564 2.28 18.09 18.45
C ASP A 564 2.84 17.12 17.39
N ASP A 565 2.68 15.82 17.59
CA ASP A 565 3.06 14.78 16.62
C ASP A 565 2.27 14.88 15.30
N MET A 566 0.97 15.19 15.37
CA MET A 566 0.15 15.41 14.17
C MET A 566 0.57 16.69 13.43
N VAL A 567 0.93 17.75 14.16
CA VAL A 567 1.43 19.00 13.56
C VAL A 567 2.78 18.77 12.87
N GLN A 568 3.69 18.01 13.49
CA GLN A 568 4.97 17.63 12.88
C GLN A 568 4.76 16.75 11.64
N LEU A 569 3.84 15.78 11.71
CA LEU A 569 3.49 14.95 10.56
C LEU A 569 2.91 15.80 9.42
N ASP A 570 1.97 16.72 9.70
CA ASP A 570 1.41 17.66 8.70
C ASP A 570 2.51 18.47 8.01
N ALA A 571 3.42 19.08 8.76
CA ALA A 571 4.53 19.85 8.17
C ALA A 571 5.40 19.00 7.24
N ARG A 572 5.75 17.77 7.65
CA ARG A 572 6.51 16.83 6.80
C ARG A 572 5.72 16.39 5.57
N LEU A 573 4.44 16.06 5.73
CA LEU A 573 3.57 15.64 4.63
C LEU A 573 3.37 16.76 3.61
N GLN A 574 3.14 17.99 4.06
CA GLN A 574 3.04 19.15 3.16
C GLN A 574 4.33 19.32 2.35
N ARG A 575 5.49 19.17 3.01
CA ARG A 575 6.79 19.22 2.34
C ARG A 575 6.93 18.12 1.29
N ASN A 576 6.65 16.87 1.65
CA ASN A 576 6.72 15.73 0.74
C ASN A 576 5.78 15.88 -0.46
N VAL A 577 4.54 16.34 -0.24
CA VAL A 577 3.56 16.58 -1.31
C VAL A 577 4.02 17.69 -2.25
N LEU A 578 4.62 18.77 -1.72
CA LEU A 578 5.18 19.84 -2.53
C LEU A 578 6.32 19.35 -3.41
N VAL A 579 7.26 18.58 -2.84
CA VAL A 579 8.38 17.99 -3.59
C VAL A 579 7.89 16.99 -4.64
N ALA A 580 7.01 16.06 -4.27
CA ALA A 580 6.43 15.09 -5.20
C ALA A 580 5.66 15.76 -6.35
N ARG A 581 5.01 16.91 -6.08
CA ARG A 581 4.37 17.71 -7.12
C ARG A 581 5.39 18.36 -8.05
N ALA A 582 6.49 18.89 -7.52
CA ALA A 582 7.58 19.42 -8.32
C ALA A 582 8.22 18.34 -9.20
N ASP A 583 8.49 17.16 -8.64
CA ASP A 583 9.00 16.00 -9.40
C ASP A 583 8.04 15.56 -10.50
N SER A 584 6.74 15.52 -10.22
CA SER A 584 5.70 15.20 -11.22
C SER A 584 5.66 16.23 -12.35
N LEU A 585 5.77 17.53 -12.04
CA LEU A 585 5.85 18.59 -13.04
C LEU A 585 7.10 18.44 -13.91
N ARG A 586 8.24 18.13 -13.30
CA ARG A 586 9.49 17.87 -14.02
C ARG A 586 9.38 16.66 -14.94
N ALA A 587 8.84 15.54 -14.44
CA ALA A 587 8.59 14.33 -15.23
C ALA A 587 7.63 14.57 -16.40
N ALA A 588 6.70 15.53 -16.28
CA ALA A 588 5.81 15.96 -17.34
C ALA A 588 6.44 16.98 -18.33
N GLY A 589 7.74 17.25 -18.22
CA GLY A 589 8.46 18.21 -19.08
C GLY A 589 8.25 19.68 -18.69
N GLN A 590 7.64 19.97 -17.53
CA GLN A 590 7.33 21.31 -17.04
C GLN A 590 8.33 21.77 -15.96
N GLU A 591 9.61 21.51 -16.17
CA GLU A 591 10.68 21.82 -15.20
C GLU A 591 10.69 23.29 -14.70
N PRO A 592 10.46 24.33 -15.53
CA PRO A 592 10.40 25.71 -15.04
C PRO A 592 9.31 25.93 -13.97
N GLN A 593 8.18 25.23 -14.09
CA GLN A 593 7.08 25.30 -13.12
C GLN A 593 7.42 24.54 -11.84
N ALA A 594 8.09 23.39 -11.96
CA ALA A 594 8.64 22.65 -10.83
C ALA A 594 9.63 23.49 -10.03
N ILE A 595 10.57 24.15 -10.72
CA ILE A 595 11.54 25.05 -10.10
C ILE A 595 10.83 26.23 -9.42
N ALA A 596 9.87 26.87 -10.09
CA ALA A 596 9.12 27.96 -9.50
C ALA A 596 8.37 27.55 -8.22
N LEU A 597 7.85 26.31 -8.17
CA LEU A 597 7.18 25.76 -7.00
C LEU A 597 8.14 25.55 -5.82
N LEU A 598 9.32 24.96 -6.04
CA LEU A 598 10.34 24.78 -5.00
C LEU A 598 10.94 26.12 -4.53
N MET A 599 11.15 27.04 -5.46
CA MET A 599 11.83 28.32 -5.20
C MET A 599 10.94 29.41 -4.60
N GLN A 600 9.67 29.12 -4.28
CA GLN A 600 8.75 30.11 -3.71
C GLN A 600 9.14 30.48 -2.27
N ASN A 601 9.56 29.50 -1.46
CA ASN A 601 10.14 29.66 -0.12
C ASN A 601 11.19 28.56 0.10
N PRO A 602 12.37 28.64 -0.54
CA PRO A 602 13.29 27.52 -0.64
C PRO A 602 14.03 27.28 0.69
N ASP A 603 14.15 26.01 1.06
CA ASP A 603 15.14 25.55 2.05
C ASP A 603 16.45 25.12 1.35
N ASN A 604 17.44 24.68 2.13
CA ASN A 604 18.71 24.22 1.56
C ASN A 604 18.54 22.96 0.68
N ASP A 605 17.57 22.09 0.97
CA ASP A 605 17.28 20.90 0.18
C ASP A 605 16.65 21.25 -1.18
N ASP A 606 15.80 22.28 -1.25
CA ASP A 606 15.28 22.85 -2.50
C ASP A 606 16.41 23.38 -3.37
N LEU A 607 17.32 24.18 -2.77
CA LEU A 607 18.47 24.72 -3.48
C LEU A 607 19.38 23.60 -4.01
N MET A 608 19.61 22.55 -3.22
CA MET A 608 20.36 21.35 -3.63
C MET A 608 19.67 20.60 -4.77
N THR A 609 18.35 20.43 -4.70
CA THR A 609 17.55 19.73 -5.71
C THR A 609 17.56 20.48 -7.04
N VAL A 610 17.25 21.78 -7.01
CA VAL A 610 17.28 22.64 -8.20
C VAL A 610 18.72 22.78 -8.73
N GLY A 611 19.74 22.78 -7.87
CA GLY A 611 21.14 22.74 -8.25
C GLY A 611 21.51 21.49 -9.03
N ARG A 612 21.03 20.33 -8.58
CA ARG A 612 21.22 19.05 -9.28
C ARG A 612 20.50 19.04 -10.63
N TRP A 613 19.26 19.54 -10.70
CA TRP A 613 18.52 19.66 -11.95
C TRP A 613 19.23 20.58 -12.95
N ALA A 614 19.80 21.69 -12.46
CA ALA A 614 20.62 22.58 -13.27
C ALA A 614 21.85 21.87 -13.84
N GLN A 615 22.52 21.05 -13.04
CA GLN A 615 23.66 20.25 -13.47
C GLN A 615 23.24 19.18 -14.51
N GLU A 616 22.12 18.50 -14.30
CA GLU A 616 21.58 17.48 -15.23
C GLU A 616 21.22 18.06 -16.60
N ARG A 617 20.72 19.30 -16.67
CA ARG A 617 20.44 20.00 -17.94
C ARG A 617 21.65 20.73 -18.55
N GLY A 618 22.84 20.63 -17.93
CA GLY A 618 24.07 21.27 -18.41
C GLY A 618 24.25 22.75 -18.03
N ASP A 619 23.37 23.32 -17.21
CA ASP A 619 23.51 24.69 -16.68
C ASP A 619 24.41 24.71 -15.44
N PHE A 620 25.70 24.47 -15.67
CA PHE A 620 26.69 24.38 -14.59
C PHE A 620 26.90 25.71 -13.86
N THR A 621 26.63 26.85 -14.50
CA THR A 621 26.74 28.17 -13.86
C THR A 621 25.64 28.35 -12.82
N GLN A 622 24.40 28.00 -13.15
CA GLN A 622 23.31 28.06 -12.19
C GLN A 622 23.49 27.03 -11.06
N ALA A 623 23.92 25.80 -11.39
CA ALA A 623 24.23 24.78 -10.39
C ALA A 623 25.27 25.28 -9.37
N GLN A 624 26.40 25.81 -9.83
CA GLN A 624 27.44 26.39 -8.96
C GLN A 624 26.91 27.53 -8.09
N LYS A 625 26.04 28.40 -8.64
CA LYS A 625 25.42 29.49 -7.88
C LYS A 625 24.54 28.97 -6.75
N LEU A 626 23.72 27.95 -7.01
CA LEU A 626 22.82 27.34 -6.03
C LEU A 626 23.60 26.61 -4.94
N TYR A 627 24.59 25.79 -5.30
CA TYR A 627 25.48 25.16 -4.31
C TYR A 627 26.25 26.19 -3.48
N SER A 628 26.71 27.28 -4.09
CA SER A 628 27.35 28.37 -3.34
C SER A 628 26.40 29.08 -2.38
N GLN A 629 25.09 29.12 -2.65
CA GLN A 629 24.10 29.66 -1.71
C GLN A 629 23.91 28.74 -0.50
N VAL A 630 23.82 27.43 -0.73
CA VAL A 630 23.79 26.43 0.36
C VAL A 630 25.04 26.56 1.22
N LEU A 631 26.23 26.62 0.61
CA LEU A 631 27.51 26.74 1.33
C LEU A 631 27.70 28.08 2.07
N LYS A 632 26.95 29.13 1.73
CA LYS A 632 26.94 30.37 2.52
C LYS A 632 26.17 30.20 3.83
N ASN A 633 25.08 29.43 3.80
CA ASN A 633 24.27 29.13 4.98
C ASN A 633 24.93 28.03 5.83
N GLU A 634 25.44 26.98 5.17
CA GLU A 634 26.04 25.80 5.77
C GLU A 634 27.39 25.46 5.10
N PRO A 635 28.49 26.12 5.49
CA PRO A 635 29.82 25.91 4.86
C PRO A 635 30.34 24.47 4.94
N GLY A 636 29.84 23.68 5.88
CA GLY A 636 30.19 22.28 6.10
C GLY A 636 29.34 21.26 5.34
N ASP A 637 28.37 21.70 4.52
CA ASP A 637 27.53 20.77 3.75
C ASP A 637 28.38 20.03 2.70
N ILE A 638 28.60 18.74 2.95
CA ILE A 638 29.40 17.86 2.10
C ILE A 638 28.79 17.72 0.70
N ASN A 639 27.47 17.63 0.58
CA ASN A 639 26.81 17.38 -0.69
C ASN A 639 26.88 18.61 -1.59
N ALA A 640 26.79 19.81 -1.03
CA ALA A 640 26.95 21.07 -1.74
C ALA A 640 28.41 21.30 -2.18
N GLN A 641 29.39 20.98 -1.32
CA GLN A 641 30.82 21.00 -1.69
C GLN A 641 31.10 20.06 -2.88
N LEU A 642 30.60 18.82 -2.81
CA LEU A 642 30.75 17.85 -3.89
C LEU A 642 29.99 18.27 -5.16
N GLY A 643 28.78 18.83 -5.04
CA GLY A 643 28.02 19.35 -6.19
C GLY A 643 28.77 20.48 -6.90
N GLN A 644 29.45 21.35 -6.15
CA GLN A 644 30.29 22.40 -6.72
C GLN A 644 31.49 21.83 -7.49
N ILE A 645 32.20 20.86 -6.90
CA ILE A 645 33.32 20.15 -7.55
C ILE A 645 32.85 19.45 -8.84
N GLU A 646 31.75 18.70 -8.76
CA GLU A 646 31.19 17.97 -9.90
C GLU A 646 30.74 18.92 -11.02
N SER A 647 30.18 20.09 -10.68
CA SER A 647 29.83 21.13 -11.65
C SER A 647 31.07 21.73 -12.33
N LEU A 648 32.19 21.87 -11.62
CA LEU A 648 33.46 22.32 -12.21
C LEU A 648 34.03 21.24 -13.16
N ILE A 649 33.97 19.97 -12.77
CA ILE A 649 34.38 18.84 -13.62
C ILE A 649 33.54 18.81 -14.91
N ALA A 650 32.21 18.89 -14.77
CA ALA A 650 31.29 18.84 -15.89
C ALA A 650 31.46 20.04 -16.84
N SER A 651 31.79 21.22 -16.32
CA SER A 651 32.16 22.41 -17.12
C SER A 651 33.61 22.43 -17.62
N LYS A 652 34.34 21.29 -17.54
CA LYS A 652 35.74 21.12 -17.98
C LYS A 652 36.76 22.01 -17.26
N GLN A 653 36.41 22.58 -16.11
CA GLN A 653 37.30 23.37 -15.26
C GLN A 653 38.07 22.46 -14.30
N LEU A 654 38.90 21.57 -14.86
CA LEU A 654 39.56 20.50 -14.11
C LEU A 654 40.57 20.99 -13.07
N ALA A 655 41.30 22.09 -13.35
CA ALA A 655 42.29 22.63 -12.42
C ALA A 655 41.62 23.21 -11.14
N PRO A 656 40.59 24.08 -11.25
CA PRO A 656 39.79 24.49 -10.08
C PRO A 656 39.15 23.32 -9.33
N ALA A 657 38.59 22.33 -10.04
CA ALA A 657 38.00 21.15 -9.42
C ALA A 657 39.03 20.35 -8.60
N ARG A 658 40.22 20.12 -9.17
CA ARG A 658 41.33 19.44 -8.47
C ARG A 658 41.78 20.20 -7.23
N GLN A 659 41.82 21.54 -7.29
CA GLN A 659 42.15 22.37 -6.14
C GLN A 659 41.09 22.24 -5.03
N GLN A 660 39.81 22.30 -5.37
CA GLN A 660 38.72 22.12 -4.40
C GLN A 660 38.71 20.71 -3.79
N LEU A 661 38.94 19.66 -4.59
CA LEU A 661 39.09 18.29 -4.10
C LEU A 661 40.27 18.12 -3.13
N ALA A 662 41.40 18.77 -3.41
CA ALA A 662 42.56 18.71 -2.51
C ALA A 662 42.31 19.44 -1.18
N GLN A 663 41.42 20.43 -1.18
CA GLN A 663 41.01 21.20 0.00
C GLN A 663 39.81 20.59 0.72
N PHE A 664 39.11 19.65 0.10
CA PHE A 664 37.95 18.96 0.66
C PHE A 664 38.34 18.18 1.91
N LYS A 665 37.91 18.68 3.07
CA LYS A 665 38.09 18.05 4.38
C LYS A 665 36.76 18.13 5.15
N PRO A 666 36.14 16.99 5.47
CA PRO A 666 34.98 16.96 6.35
C PRO A 666 35.30 17.62 7.68
N ALA A 667 34.31 18.23 8.32
CA ALA A 667 34.47 18.83 9.64
C ALA A 667 34.94 17.77 10.67
N PRO A 668 35.69 18.15 11.73
CA PRO A 668 36.16 17.21 12.74
C PRO A 668 35.02 16.36 13.32
N GLY A 669 35.17 15.03 13.29
CA GLY A 669 34.17 14.09 13.79
C GLY A 669 33.09 13.67 12.77
N VAL A 670 33.05 14.27 11.57
CA VAL A 670 32.12 13.89 10.50
C VAL A 670 32.75 12.81 9.61
N VAL A 671 32.15 11.62 9.60
CA VAL A 671 32.54 10.51 8.72
C VAL A 671 31.70 10.56 7.46
N LEU A 672 32.37 10.51 6.30
CA LEU A 672 31.68 10.45 5.01
C LEU A 672 30.87 9.16 4.89
N THR A 673 29.65 9.28 4.39
CA THR A 673 28.85 8.11 4.00
C THR A 673 29.49 7.40 2.79
N PRO A 674 29.23 6.09 2.57
CA PRO A 674 29.71 5.38 1.39
C PRO A 674 29.39 6.10 0.07
N ALA A 675 28.18 6.63 -0.08
CA ALA A 675 27.76 7.38 -1.27
C ALA A 675 28.59 8.66 -1.49
N GLN A 676 28.96 9.37 -0.42
CA GLN A 676 29.84 10.53 -0.52
C GLN A 676 31.28 10.12 -0.86
N GLN A 677 31.79 9.02 -0.29
CA GLN A 677 33.11 8.50 -0.64
C GLN A 677 33.20 8.09 -2.13
N ARG A 678 32.13 7.47 -2.66
CA ARG A 678 31.99 7.16 -4.09
C ARG A 678 32.13 8.41 -4.97
N ARG A 679 31.38 9.47 -4.64
CA ARG A 679 31.42 10.75 -5.37
C ARG A 679 32.82 11.36 -5.35
N VAL A 680 33.49 11.36 -4.19
CA VAL A 680 34.88 11.84 -4.06
C VAL A 680 35.83 11.00 -4.93
N ALA A 681 35.69 9.67 -4.91
CA ALA A 681 36.52 8.78 -5.72
C ALA A 681 36.33 9.04 -7.23
N ASN A 682 35.09 9.14 -7.69
CA ASN A 682 34.79 9.47 -9.08
C ASN A 682 35.36 10.83 -9.48
N ALA A 683 35.18 11.85 -8.62
CA ALA A 683 35.71 13.17 -8.86
C ALA A 683 37.25 13.19 -8.97
N TRP A 684 37.96 12.39 -8.17
CA TRP A 684 39.41 12.19 -8.33
C TRP A 684 39.78 11.54 -9.66
N SER A 685 39.03 10.52 -10.09
CA SER A 685 39.22 9.90 -11.40
C SER A 685 39.04 10.91 -12.54
N ASP A 686 37.97 11.70 -12.49
CA ASP A 686 37.60 12.66 -13.54
C ASP A 686 38.58 13.85 -13.65
N VAL A 687 39.28 14.21 -12.57
CA VAL A 687 40.36 15.21 -12.61
C VAL A 687 41.73 14.62 -12.98
N GLY A 688 41.78 13.36 -13.43
CA GLY A 688 42.98 12.69 -13.92
C GLY A 688 43.84 12.00 -12.85
N GLU A 689 43.25 11.63 -11.70
CA GLU A 689 43.93 10.97 -10.58
C GLU A 689 43.29 9.59 -10.24
N PRO A 690 43.19 8.65 -11.20
CA PRO A 690 42.49 7.37 -11.02
C PRO A 690 43.12 6.48 -9.94
N GLY A 691 44.41 6.65 -9.64
CA GLY A 691 45.07 5.94 -8.54
C GLY A 691 44.49 6.25 -7.16
N LYS A 692 44.11 7.52 -6.92
CA LYS A 692 43.43 7.93 -5.67
C LYS A 692 42.03 7.34 -5.60
N ALA A 693 41.29 7.39 -6.71
CA ALA A 693 39.97 6.78 -6.83
C ALA A 693 40.02 5.27 -6.53
N ARG A 694 41.01 4.57 -7.10
CA ARG A 694 41.19 3.12 -6.92
C ARG A 694 41.50 2.77 -5.46
N ALA A 695 42.36 3.54 -4.80
CA ALA A 695 42.64 3.35 -3.38
C ALA A 695 41.39 3.55 -2.50
N MET A 696 40.56 4.55 -2.81
CA MET A 696 39.30 4.78 -2.10
C MET A 696 38.30 3.64 -2.30
N TYR A 697 38.10 3.18 -3.54
CA TYR A 697 37.23 2.03 -3.83
C TYR A 697 37.74 0.75 -3.19
N ALA A 698 39.06 0.50 -3.19
CA ALA A 698 39.64 -0.66 -2.53
C ALA A 698 39.35 -0.68 -1.03
N GLU A 699 39.35 0.47 -0.35
CA GLU A 699 38.95 0.56 1.05
C GLU A 699 37.44 0.34 1.23
N LEU A 700 36.63 1.00 0.42
CA LEU A 700 35.18 0.99 0.50
C LEU A 700 34.59 -0.42 0.28
N LEU A 701 35.17 -1.16 -0.65
CA LEU A 701 34.74 -2.51 -1.03
C LEU A 701 35.27 -3.62 -0.10
N LYS A 702 36.02 -3.30 0.96
CA LYS A 702 36.35 -4.26 2.03
C LYS A 702 35.11 -4.74 2.79
N THR A 703 34.04 -3.93 2.78
CA THR A 703 32.74 -4.28 3.35
C THR A 703 31.69 -4.38 2.25
N PRO A 704 30.72 -5.32 2.35
CA PRO A 704 29.65 -5.42 1.36
C PRO A 704 28.84 -4.13 1.26
N GLN A 705 28.54 -3.70 0.03
CA GLN A 705 27.81 -2.47 -0.25
C GLN A 705 26.42 -2.78 -0.79
N ALA A 706 25.42 -2.00 -0.38
CA ALA A 706 24.04 -2.15 -0.85
C ALA A 706 23.76 -1.39 -2.16
N ASP A 707 24.45 -0.26 -2.40
CA ASP A 707 24.26 0.57 -3.59
C ASP A 707 24.95 -0.07 -4.82
N PRO A 708 24.20 -0.45 -5.87
CA PRO A 708 24.77 -1.04 -7.08
C PRO A 708 25.75 -0.10 -7.79
N LEU A 709 25.59 1.23 -7.70
CA LEU A 709 26.47 2.19 -8.35
C LEU A 709 27.91 2.10 -7.84
N MET A 710 28.09 1.65 -6.60
CA MET A 710 29.42 1.47 -6.01
C MET A 710 30.26 0.47 -6.79
N TYR A 711 29.69 -0.70 -7.04
CA TYR A 711 30.39 -1.77 -7.76
C TYR A 711 30.54 -1.44 -9.24
N ARG A 712 29.54 -0.78 -9.86
CA ARG A 712 29.64 -0.35 -11.26
C ARG A 712 30.80 0.61 -11.47
N ASP A 713 30.85 1.69 -10.69
CA ASP A 713 31.85 2.74 -10.87
C ASP A 713 33.26 2.21 -10.55
N ALA A 714 33.40 1.33 -9.55
CA ALA A 714 34.64 0.61 -9.29
C ALA A 714 35.05 -0.32 -10.44
N ALA A 715 34.10 -1.05 -11.04
CA ALA A 715 34.35 -1.93 -12.18
C ALA A 715 34.86 -1.14 -13.39
N ARG A 716 34.23 0.00 -13.72
CA ARG A 716 34.68 0.89 -14.81
C ARG A 716 36.12 1.32 -14.61
N LEU A 717 36.48 1.74 -13.41
CA LEU A 717 37.81 2.23 -13.07
C LEU A 717 38.91 1.19 -13.28
N ILE A 718 38.63 -0.09 -13.03
CA ILE A 718 39.62 -1.17 -13.13
C ILE A 718 39.49 -2.01 -14.41
N SER A 719 38.43 -1.81 -15.21
CA SER A 719 38.09 -2.64 -16.38
C SER A 719 39.22 -2.84 -17.39
N ALA A 720 40.10 -1.85 -17.56
CA ALA A 720 41.25 -1.93 -18.45
C ALA A 720 42.44 -2.71 -17.86
N THR A 721 42.57 -2.78 -16.53
CA THR A 721 43.73 -3.37 -15.85
C THR A 721 43.46 -4.69 -15.15
N GLU A 722 42.24 -4.89 -14.65
CA GLU A 722 41.78 -6.06 -13.90
C GLU A 722 40.38 -6.49 -14.40
N PRO A 723 40.25 -6.89 -15.68
CA PRO A 723 38.96 -7.09 -16.33
C PRO A 723 38.09 -8.18 -15.66
N GLN A 724 38.70 -9.26 -15.16
CA GLN A 724 37.96 -10.32 -14.48
C GLN A 724 37.36 -9.84 -13.15
N GLN A 725 38.12 -9.05 -12.38
CA GLN A 725 37.61 -8.44 -11.15
C GLN A 725 36.54 -7.38 -11.46
N ALA A 726 36.67 -6.64 -12.55
CA ALA A 726 35.63 -5.71 -13.02
C ALA A 726 34.32 -6.46 -13.33
N LEU A 727 34.39 -7.60 -14.03
CA LEU A 727 33.22 -8.45 -14.27
C LEU A 727 32.60 -8.98 -12.97
N ASP A 728 33.40 -9.34 -11.96
CA ASP A 728 32.88 -9.73 -10.64
C ASP A 728 32.16 -8.57 -9.92
N TYR A 729 32.68 -7.35 -10.05
CA TYR A 729 32.00 -6.16 -9.55
C TYR A 729 30.73 -5.84 -10.33
N TYR A 730 30.73 -5.94 -11.66
CA TYR A 730 29.50 -5.79 -12.43
C TYR A 730 28.45 -6.83 -12.04
N ALA A 731 28.83 -8.09 -11.80
CA ALA A 731 27.89 -9.10 -11.32
C ALA A 731 27.24 -8.73 -9.98
N LYS A 732 28.03 -8.22 -9.03
CA LYS A 732 27.52 -7.68 -7.75
C LYS A 732 26.62 -6.47 -7.94
N SER A 733 26.98 -5.57 -8.85
CA SER A 733 26.17 -4.40 -9.22
C SER A 733 24.83 -4.80 -9.83
N MET A 734 24.84 -5.76 -10.77
CA MET A 734 23.65 -6.32 -11.39
C MET A 734 22.74 -6.99 -10.35
N ALA A 735 23.29 -7.67 -9.34
CA ALA A 735 22.49 -8.19 -8.24
C ALA A 735 21.88 -7.10 -7.36
N GLY A 736 22.65 -6.06 -7.02
CA GLY A 736 22.12 -4.89 -6.30
C GLY A 736 21.03 -4.14 -7.09
N ALA A 737 21.10 -4.17 -8.42
CA ALA A 737 20.10 -3.59 -9.32
C ALA A 737 18.93 -4.54 -9.65
N GLY A 738 18.88 -5.75 -9.08
CA GLY A 738 17.82 -6.73 -9.32
C GLY A 738 17.84 -7.40 -10.70
N LEU A 739 18.93 -7.27 -11.45
CA LEU A 739 19.12 -7.90 -12.76
C LEU A 739 19.61 -9.35 -12.66
N LEU A 740 20.21 -9.70 -11.52
CA LEU A 740 20.78 -11.02 -11.24
C LEU A 740 20.45 -11.45 -9.79
N PRO A 741 20.12 -12.73 -9.51
CA PRO A 741 20.05 -13.25 -8.15
C PRO A 741 21.39 -13.13 -7.41
N ALA A 742 21.37 -12.81 -6.10
CA ALA A 742 22.59 -12.63 -5.31
C ALA A 742 23.49 -13.89 -5.28
N GLN A 743 22.89 -15.08 -5.32
CA GLN A 743 23.61 -16.36 -5.36
C GLN A 743 24.35 -16.60 -6.69
N GLN A 744 23.93 -15.93 -7.77
CA GLN A 744 24.55 -16.01 -9.10
C GLN A 744 25.61 -14.92 -9.31
N ALA A 745 25.69 -13.93 -8.40
CA ALA A 745 26.66 -12.84 -8.48
C ALA A 745 27.99 -13.15 -7.77
N SER A 746 28.03 -14.13 -6.86
CA SER A 746 29.22 -14.46 -6.08
C SER A 746 29.20 -15.92 -5.58
N PRO A 747 29.99 -16.86 -6.16
CA PRO A 747 30.82 -16.64 -7.35
C PRO A 747 29.96 -16.31 -8.58
N ARG A 748 30.55 -15.58 -9.52
CA ARG A 748 29.90 -15.11 -10.74
C ARG A 748 29.46 -16.28 -11.63
N ASP A 749 28.18 -16.34 -11.98
CA ASP A 749 27.65 -17.22 -13.03
C ASP A 749 27.68 -16.49 -14.38
N ASP A 750 28.67 -16.82 -15.21
CA ASP A 750 28.88 -16.19 -16.52
C ASP A 750 27.70 -16.35 -17.48
N ARG A 751 27.03 -17.50 -17.43
CA ARG A 751 25.88 -17.76 -18.30
C ARG A 751 24.70 -16.88 -17.91
N ALA A 752 24.42 -16.80 -16.61
CA ALA A 752 23.35 -15.95 -16.10
C ALA A 752 23.67 -14.46 -16.30
N MET A 753 24.91 -14.04 -16.07
CA MET A 753 25.36 -12.65 -16.25
C MET A 753 25.28 -12.20 -17.71
N THR A 754 25.81 -12.98 -18.66
CA THR A 754 25.72 -12.64 -20.09
C THR A 754 24.28 -12.68 -20.59
N MET A 755 23.44 -13.61 -20.11
CA MET A 755 22.01 -13.57 -20.41
C MET A 755 21.33 -12.31 -19.84
N ALA A 756 21.73 -11.87 -18.65
CA ALA A 756 21.26 -10.65 -18.03
C ALA A 756 21.87 -9.37 -18.63
N SER A 757 22.86 -9.44 -19.52
CA SER A 757 23.41 -8.28 -20.25
C SER A 757 22.58 -7.89 -21.47
N ARG A 758 21.55 -8.68 -21.83
CA ARG A 758 20.69 -8.38 -22.98
C ARG A 758 19.87 -7.11 -22.76
N GLU A 759 20.09 -6.13 -23.62
CA GLU A 759 19.38 -4.85 -23.70
C GLU A 759 17.85 -5.00 -23.73
N LYS A 760 17.11 -4.07 -23.09
CA LYS A 760 15.65 -4.00 -23.11
C LYS A 760 15.14 -2.57 -23.31
N ASP A 761 14.00 -2.43 -23.97
CA ASP A 761 13.37 -1.12 -24.29
C ASP A 761 12.92 -0.34 -23.04
N ASP A 762 12.53 -1.04 -21.97
CA ASP A 762 12.02 -0.47 -20.73
C ASP A 762 13.09 -0.32 -19.63
N ASP A 763 14.36 -0.56 -19.96
CA ASP A 763 15.46 -0.41 -19.00
C ASP A 763 15.59 1.04 -18.54
N GLN A 764 15.64 1.22 -17.22
CA GLN A 764 16.11 2.48 -16.64
C GLN A 764 17.61 2.66 -16.90
N TRP A 765 18.10 3.90 -16.79
CA TRP A 765 19.47 4.30 -17.11
C TRP A 765 20.55 3.38 -16.49
N LEU A 766 20.38 2.94 -15.23
CA LEU A 766 21.34 2.09 -14.54
C LEU A 766 21.38 0.68 -15.13
N ALA A 767 20.21 0.09 -15.42
CA ALA A 767 20.13 -1.24 -15.99
C ALA A 767 20.72 -1.25 -17.41
N SER A 768 20.36 -0.27 -18.23
CA SER A 768 20.92 -0.08 -19.57
C SER A 768 22.45 0.08 -19.52
N SER A 769 22.96 0.92 -18.61
CA SER A 769 24.40 1.11 -18.38
C SER A 769 25.10 -0.18 -17.99
N LEU A 770 24.57 -0.95 -17.03
CA LEU A 770 25.18 -2.19 -16.58
C LEU A 770 25.20 -3.26 -17.66
N ARG A 771 24.09 -3.40 -18.39
CA ARG A 771 23.98 -4.32 -19.52
C ARG A 771 25.03 -4.01 -20.58
N SER A 772 25.13 -2.75 -21.00
CA SER A 772 26.11 -2.29 -22.00
C SER A 772 27.54 -2.51 -21.53
N ASP A 773 27.88 -2.08 -20.31
CA ASP A 773 29.24 -2.21 -19.77
C ASP A 773 29.68 -3.69 -19.69
N VAL A 774 28.76 -4.57 -19.29
CA VAL A 774 29.01 -6.02 -19.23
C VAL A 774 29.14 -6.62 -20.61
N ASP A 775 28.21 -6.30 -21.52
CA ASP A 775 28.19 -6.82 -22.88
C ASP A 775 29.50 -6.48 -23.60
N GLU A 776 29.94 -5.22 -23.52
CA GLU A 776 31.19 -4.75 -24.12
C GLU A 776 32.43 -5.38 -23.49
N LEU A 777 32.56 -5.34 -22.15
CA LEU A 777 33.74 -5.87 -21.47
C LEU A 777 33.84 -7.39 -21.65
N TYR A 778 32.72 -8.12 -21.52
CA TYR A 778 32.72 -9.58 -21.62
C TYR A 778 33.08 -10.01 -23.05
N GLN A 779 32.50 -9.38 -24.09
CA GLN A 779 32.86 -9.67 -25.47
C GLN A 779 34.33 -9.33 -25.77
N ARG A 780 34.82 -8.17 -25.31
CA ARG A 780 36.24 -7.78 -25.49
C ARG A 780 37.20 -8.80 -24.88
N GLN A 781 36.83 -9.38 -23.75
CA GLN A 781 37.66 -10.35 -23.02
C GLN A 781 37.53 -11.79 -23.52
N ASN A 782 36.49 -12.11 -24.28
CA ASN A 782 36.22 -13.47 -24.75
C ASN A 782 36.95 -13.76 -26.07
N PRO A 783 37.97 -14.62 -26.08
CA PRO A 783 38.64 -15.02 -27.32
C PRO A 783 37.63 -15.61 -28.30
N THR A 784 37.75 -15.26 -29.58
CA THR A 784 36.80 -15.71 -30.59
C THR A 784 37.51 -16.27 -31.83
N LEU A 785 37.13 -17.48 -32.24
CA LEU A 785 37.60 -18.12 -33.47
C LEU A 785 36.52 -18.04 -34.53
N HIS A 786 36.88 -17.56 -35.71
CA HIS A 786 36.00 -17.44 -36.87
C HIS A 786 36.49 -18.34 -37.99
N LEU A 787 35.58 -19.11 -38.58
CA LEU A 787 35.77 -19.79 -39.86
C LEU A 787 34.70 -19.29 -40.82
N TYR A 788 35.11 -18.61 -41.87
CA TYR A 788 34.23 -17.94 -42.83
C TYR A 788 34.58 -18.38 -44.25
N THR A 789 33.59 -18.68 -45.07
CA THR A 789 33.77 -18.97 -46.50
C THR A 789 32.83 -18.08 -47.29
N ASP A 790 33.39 -17.40 -48.28
CA ASP A 790 32.69 -16.52 -49.20
C ASP A 790 32.98 -16.93 -50.63
N TYR A 791 31.92 -16.97 -51.41
CA TYR A 791 31.94 -17.25 -52.83
C TYR A 791 31.32 -16.07 -53.56
N GLY A 792 32.09 -15.42 -54.42
CA GLY A 792 31.66 -14.31 -55.25
C GLY A 792 31.61 -14.69 -56.72
N TRP A 793 30.56 -14.29 -57.41
CA TRP A 793 30.39 -14.49 -58.85
C TRP A 793 29.82 -13.23 -59.50
N ARG A 794 29.99 -13.09 -60.81
CA ARG A 794 29.45 -11.98 -61.59
C ARG A 794 28.18 -12.37 -62.32
N SER A 795 27.33 -11.38 -62.58
CA SER A 795 26.06 -11.56 -63.30
C SER A 795 25.85 -10.49 -64.38
N ASP A 796 26.90 -9.73 -64.69
CA ASP A 796 26.94 -8.73 -65.75
C ASP A 796 27.62 -9.30 -67.01
N ASN A 797 27.62 -8.52 -68.10
CA ASN A 797 28.29 -8.90 -69.36
C ASN A 797 29.82 -8.74 -69.22
N ALA A 798 30.44 -9.60 -68.41
CA ALA A 798 31.88 -9.64 -68.24
C ALA A 798 32.58 -10.51 -69.31
N SER A 799 33.85 -10.20 -69.60
CA SER A 799 34.65 -10.92 -70.59
C SER A 799 35.44 -12.06 -69.93
N GLN A 800 35.35 -13.26 -70.51
CA GLN A 800 36.12 -14.43 -70.08
C GLN A 800 37.62 -14.21 -70.28
N GLY A 801 38.44 -14.78 -69.42
CA GLY A 801 39.89 -14.57 -69.38
C GLY A 801 40.34 -13.26 -68.74
N THR A 802 39.44 -12.29 -68.50
CA THR A 802 39.78 -10.99 -67.91
C THR A 802 38.93 -10.63 -66.69
N SER A 803 37.67 -10.26 -66.91
CA SER A 803 36.81 -9.59 -65.93
C SER A 803 35.71 -10.49 -65.35
N ASP A 804 35.42 -11.62 -66.00
CA ASP A 804 34.45 -12.64 -65.55
C ASP A 804 35.07 -13.54 -64.47
N THR A 805 35.37 -12.97 -63.31
CA THR A 805 36.11 -13.64 -62.24
C THR A 805 35.20 -14.21 -61.16
N ASP A 806 35.24 -15.53 -60.98
CA ASP A 806 34.75 -16.23 -59.81
C ASP A 806 35.78 -16.16 -58.68
N THR A 807 35.32 -15.91 -57.47
CA THR A 807 36.18 -15.77 -56.29
C THR A 807 35.71 -16.68 -55.16
N ARG A 808 36.65 -17.35 -54.50
CA ARG A 808 36.41 -18.13 -53.29
C ARG A 808 37.45 -17.78 -52.23
N THR A 809 37.00 -17.20 -51.15
CA THR A 809 37.83 -16.80 -50.02
C THR A 809 37.42 -17.55 -48.76
N THR A 810 38.34 -18.30 -48.17
CA THR A 810 38.15 -18.97 -46.87
C THR A 810 39.02 -18.29 -45.82
N ILE A 811 38.39 -17.73 -44.79
CA ILE A 811 39.03 -16.94 -43.74
C ILE A 811 39.01 -17.74 -42.44
N LEU A 812 40.19 -17.88 -41.82
CA LEU A 812 40.35 -18.30 -40.45
C LEU A 812 40.89 -17.10 -39.65
N GLN A 813 40.15 -16.63 -38.65
CA GLN A 813 40.58 -15.52 -37.79
C GLN A 813 40.44 -15.89 -36.31
N LEU A 814 41.47 -15.54 -35.53
CA LEU A 814 41.46 -15.61 -34.08
C LEU A 814 41.54 -14.19 -33.49
N ASP A 815 40.54 -13.82 -32.72
CA ASP A 815 40.45 -12.56 -31.98
C ASP A 815 40.82 -12.79 -30.51
N LEU A 816 41.68 -11.93 -29.97
CA LEU A 816 42.26 -12.04 -28.63
C LEU A 816 42.19 -10.71 -27.87
N PRO A 817 41.90 -10.72 -26.55
CA PRO A 817 42.03 -9.53 -25.71
C PRO A 817 43.51 -9.14 -25.58
N ILE A 818 43.86 -7.92 -26.01
CA ILE A 818 45.22 -7.38 -25.87
C ILE A 818 45.12 -5.93 -25.37
N ALA A 819 45.67 -5.68 -24.18
CA ALA A 819 45.56 -4.41 -23.47
C ALA A 819 44.08 -3.97 -23.33
N ASP A 820 43.75 -2.76 -23.76
CA ASP A 820 42.41 -2.17 -23.74
C ASP A 820 41.60 -2.45 -25.02
N GLY A 821 42.11 -3.28 -25.93
CA GLY A 821 41.48 -3.57 -27.22
C GLY A 821 41.43 -5.06 -27.58
N THR A 822 41.19 -5.32 -28.85
CA THR A 822 41.15 -6.67 -29.44
C THR A 822 42.19 -6.78 -30.53
N GLY A 823 43.13 -7.70 -30.38
CA GLY A 823 44.05 -8.12 -31.44
C GLY A 823 43.45 -9.22 -32.29
N PHE A 824 43.82 -9.30 -33.56
CA PHE A 824 43.44 -10.40 -34.44
C PHE A 824 44.65 -10.98 -35.18
N MET A 825 44.59 -12.28 -35.44
CA MET A 825 45.45 -12.98 -36.39
C MET A 825 44.58 -13.67 -37.43
N ARG A 826 44.94 -13.58 -38.70
CA ARG A 826 44.10 -14.02 -39.81
C ARG A 826 44.91 -14.73 -40.88
N ALA A 827 44.35 -15.82 -41.39
CA ALA A 827 44.78 -16.48 -42.62
C ALA A 827 43.61 -16.53 -43.60
N GLU A 828 43.84 -16.10 -44.85
CA GLU A 828 42.83 -16.14 -45.92
C GLU A 828 43.34 -17.00 -47.07
N GLN A 829 42.65 -18.11 -47.38
CA GLN A 829 42.87 -18.86 -48.59
C GLN A 829 42.04 -18.26 -49.72
N ILE A 830 42.72 -17.70 -50.72
CA ILE A 830 42.13 -17.04 -51.88
C ILE A 830 42.23 -17.98 -53.07
N ASN A 831 41.14 -18.11 -53.83
CA ASN A 831 41.10 -18.75 -55.13
C ASN A 831 40.28 -17.88 -56.07
N MET A 832 40.82 -17.56 -57.23
CA MET A 832 40.20 -16.73 -58.26
C MET A 832 40.37 -17.42 -59.60
N ASP A 833 39.32 -17.41 -60.42
CA ASP A 833 39.32 -17.99 -61.76
C ASP A 833 38.52 -17.07 -62.69
N ALA A 834 39.14 -16.61 -63.76
CA ALA A 834 38.49 -15.78 -64.78
C ALA A 834 38.14 -16.56 -66.05
N GLY A 835 38.33 -17.88 -66.06
CA GLY A 835 38.10 -18.73 -67.22
C GLY A 835 39.19 -18.62 -68.29
N ALA A 836 38.95 -19.27 -69.43
CA ALA A 836 39.78 -19.18 -70.63
C ALA A 836 39.31 -18.05 -71.55
N PHE A 837 40.21 -17.49 -72.35
CA PHE A 837 39.85 -16.49 -73.34
C PHE A 837 39.04 -17.12 -74.48
N LYS A 838 38.32 -16.30 -75.24
CA LYS A 838 37.68 -16.78 -76.47
C LYS A 838 38.71 -16.74 -77.60
N ALA A 839 39.30 -17.90 -77.90
CA ALA A 839 40.22 -18.03 -79.03
C ALA A 839 39.49 -17.87 -80.39
N ASP A 840 40.18 -17.25 -81.34
CA ASP A 840 39.78 -17.18 -82.75
C ASP A 840 39.81 -18.59 -83.39
N PRO A 841 39.24 -18.79 -84.61
CA PRO A 841 39.23 -20.08 -85.28
C PRO A 841 40.61 -20.72 -85.53
N ASP A 842 41.68 -19.93 -85.50
CA ASP A 842 43.07 -20.38 -85.61
C ASP A 842 43.71 -20.74 -84.26
N GLY A 843 42.95 -20.70 -83.17
CA GLY A 843 43.38 -21.06 -81.81
C GLY A 843 44.17 -19.97 -81.09
N LEU A 844 44.25 -18.76 -81.66
CA LEU A 844 44.94 -17.62 -81.06
C LEU A 844 43.96 -16.63 -80.42
N VAL A 845 44.39 -15.99 -79.33
CA VAL A 845 43.64 -14.94 -78.62
C VAL A 845 44.15 -13.59 -79.08
N ARG A 846 43.27 -12.74 -79.64
CA ARG A 846 43.59 -11.38 -80.09
C ARG A 846 42.84 -10.28 -79.31
N GLU A 847 42.20 -10.64 -78.19
CA GLU A 847 41.56 -9.67 -77.30
C GLU A 847 42.58 -8.69 -76.69
N ASN A 848 42.10 -7.56 -76.15
CA ASN A 848 42.88 -6.51 -75.48
C ASN A 848 43.45 -6.98 -74.13
N TYR A 849 44.31 -8.00 -74.17
CA TYR A 849 44.98 -8.59 -73.02
C TYR A 849 46.49 -8.63 -73.27
N GLY A 850 47.28 -8.10 -72.31
CA GLY A 850 48.72 -7.98 -72.48
C GLY A 850 49.06 -7.32 -73.83
N THR A 851 49.92 -7.96 -74.63
CA THR A 851 50.27 -7.55 -75.99
C THR A 851 49.68 -8.48 -77.08
N CYS A 852 48.63 -9.23 -76.76
CA CYS A 852 48.04 -10.23 -77.66
C CYS A 852 47.37 -9.62 -78.90
N GLY A 853 46.75 -8.45 -78.75
CA GLY A 853 46.16 -7.68 -79.86
C GLY A 853 47.16 -6.91 -80.72
N VAL A 854 48.46 -6.87 -80.35
CA VAL A 854 49.47 -6.13 -81.12
C VAL A 854 49.78 -6.88 -82.42
N ALA A 855 49.45 -6.26 -83.55
CA ALA A 855 49.72 -6.80 -84.87
C ALA A 855 51.03 -6.26 -85.45
N VAL A 856 51.86 -7.18 -85.96
CA VAL A 856 53.13 -6.86 -86.61
C VAL A 856 53.19 -7.44 -88.02
N ARG A 857 53.83 -6.73 -88.94
CA ARG A 857 54.10 -7.20 -90.31
C ARG A 857 55.60 -7.18 -90.58
N ARG A 858 56.05 -7.98 -91.54
CA ARG A 858 57.46 -8.02 -91.91
C ARG A 858 57.84 -6.73 -92.64
N LYS A 859 58.94 -6.08 -92.20
CA LYS A 859 59.36 -4.78 -92.74
C LYS A 859 59.50 -4.79 -94.26
N GLY A 860 58.96 -3.77 -94.91
CA GLY A 860 59.06 -3.58 -96.36
C GLY A 860 58.27 -4.59 -97.21
N THR A 861 57.25 -5.25 -96.62
CA THR A 861 56.37 -6.18 -97.34
C THR A 861 54.90 -5.85 -97.08
N ASP A 862 54.03 -6.07 -98.08
CA ASP A 862 52.56 -6.05 -97.94
C ASP A 862 52.02 -7.44 -97.51
N GLY A 863 52.77 -8.14 -96.65
CA GLY A 863 52.43 -9.47 -96.17
C GLY A 863 51.31 -9.48 -95.13
N PRO A 864 50.82 -10.68 -94.73
CA PRO A 864 49.80 -10.78 -93.68
C PRO A 864 50.35 -10.30 -92.33
N ASP A 865 49.46 -9.75 -91.51
CA ASP A 865 49.74 -9.36 -90.14
C ASP A 865 49.85 -10.59 -89.23
N PHE A 866 50.81 -10.56 -88.31
CA PHE A 866 51.00 -11.56 -87.26
C PHE A 866 50.56 -10.96 -85.92
N SER A 867 49.58 -11.58 -85.28
CA SER A 867 49.07 -11.20 -83.96
C SER A 867 48.46 -12.42 -83.26
N GLY A 868 48.30 -12.30 -81.95
CA GLY A 868 47.65 -13.29 -81.11
C GLY A 868 48.58 -13.96 -80.11
N CYS A 869 47.95 -14.54 -79.07
CA CYS A 869 48.60 -15.34 -78.03
C CYS A 869 47.99 -16.75 -77.99
N GLU A 870 48.70 -17.73 -77.41
CA GLU A 870 48.08 -19.02 -77.09
C GLU A 870 46.94 -18.85 -76.07
N ASP A 871 45.82 -19.56 -76.28
CA ASP A 871 44.72 -19.59 -75.33
C ASP A 871 45.14 -20.23 -73.99
N ARG A 872 44.88 -19.52 -72.90
CA ARG A 872 45.23 -19.91 -71.52
C ARG A 872 44.18 -19.41 -70.55
N SER A 873 43.81 -20.25 -69.57
CA SER A 873 42.98 -19.82 -68.44
C SER A 873 43.73 -18.87 -67.51
N GLN A 874 43.06 -17.82 -67.01
CA GLN A 874 43.58 -16.95 -65.97
C GLN A 874 43.06 -17.38 -64.59
N SER A 875 43.95 -17.75 -63.69
CA SER A 875 43.60 -18.07 -62.29
C SER A 875 44.69 -17.63 -61.33
N ALA A 876 44.30 -17.35 -60.08
CA ALA A 876 45.20 -17.03 -58.98
C ALA A 876 44.76 -17.76 -57.72
N ASN A 877 45.71 -18.36 -56.99
CA ASN A 877 45.45 -18.98 -55.71
C ASN A 877 46.57 -18.68 -54.72
N GLY A 878 46.26 -18.74 -53.42
CA GLY A 878 47.27 -18.68 -52.37
C GLY A 878 46.72 -18.27 -51.02
N THR A 879 47.58 -18.36 -50.00
CA THR A 879 47.25 -18.00 -48.62
C THR A 879 47.83 -16.62 -48.27
N MET A 880 46.96 -15.72 -47.86
CA MET A 880 47.31 -14.42 -47.28
C MET A 880 47.37 -14.53 -45.76
N LEU A 881 48.28 -13.79 -45.14
CA LEU A 881 48.37 -13.64 -43.69
C LEU A 881 48.19 -12.17 -43.31
N ALA A 882 47.44 -11.92 -42.25
CA ALA A 882 47.24 -10.59 -41.69
C ALA A 882 47.15 -10.64 -40.16
N ALA A 883 47.53 -9.54 -39.53
CA ALA A 883 47.34 -9.32 -38.11
C ALA A 883 47.00 -7.86 -37.86
N GLY A 884 46.34 -7.58 -36.75
CA GLY A 884 46.03 -6.22 -36.37
C GLY A 884 45.52 -6.10 -34.95
N TRP A 885 45.20 -4.87 -34.56
CA TRP A 885 44.69 -4.53 -33.24
C TRP A 885 43.79 -3.31 -33.33
N LYS A 886 42.68 -3.33 -32.59
CA LYS A 886 41.74 -2.22 -32.51
C LYS A 886 41.27 -1.96 -31.08
N ASN A 887 41.07 -0.69 -30.74
CA ASN A 887 40.28 -0.23 -29.60
C ASN A 887 39.34 0.90 -30.06
N GLU A 888 38.79 1.68 -29.13
CA GLU A 888 37.89 2.81 -29.48
C GLU A 888 38.59 3.95 -30.25
N THR A 889 39.91 4.09 -30.11
CA THR A 889 40.67 5.21 -30.66
C THR A 889 41.46 4.83 -31.91
N TRP A 890 42.09 3.66 -31.90
CA TRP A 890 43.04 3.21 -32.90
C TRP A 890 42.57 1.91 -33.54
N ASN A 891 42.81 1.78 -34.85
CA ASN A 891 42.71 0.53 -35.58
C ASN A 891 43.92 0.40 -36.48
N VAL A 892 44.73 -0.64 -36.27
CA VAL A 892 45.99 -0.86 -36.95
C VAL A 892 46.05 -2.28 -37.48
N ASP A 893 46.46 -2.43 -38.73
CA ASP A 893 46.58 -3.74 -39.34
C ASP A 893 47.72 -3.80 -40.36
N ILE A 894 48.26 -5.00 -40.54
CA ILE A 894 49.28 -5.32 -41.54
C ILE A 894 49.02 -6.71 -42.10
N GLY A 895 49.22 -6.86 -43.40
CA GLY A 895 49.05 -8.13 -44.09
C GLY A 895 49.89 -8.23 -45.34
N ARG A 896 49.98 -9.45 -45.87
CA ARG A 896 50.75 -9.75 -47.08
C ARG A 896 49.91 -10.59 -48.02
N THR A 897 49.81 -10.18 -49.28
CA THR A 897 49.18 -11.00 -50.31
C THR A 897 50.00 -12.28 -50.56
N PRO A 898 49.40 -13.34 -51.12
CA PRO A 898 50.10 -14.61 -51.29
C PRO A 898 51.38 -14.48 -52.12
N ASP A 899 52.45 -15.16 -51.70
CA ASP A 899 53.72 -15.19 -52.46
C ASP A 899 53.60 -15.93 -53.80
N THR A 900 52.50 -16.67 -54.01
CA THR A 900 52.13 -17.31 -55.29
C THR A 900 51.55 -16.31 -56.31
N PHE A 901 51.14 -15.11 -55.87
CA PHE A 901 50.73 -14.05 -56.80
C PHE A 901 51.93 -13.58 -57.63
N LYS A 902 51.68 -13.12 -58.86
CA LYS A 902 52.74 -12.60 -59.73
C LYS A 902 53.36 -11.32 -59.16
N VAL A 903 52.56 -10.54 -58.44
CA VAL A 903 52.96 -9.30 -57.77
C VAL A 903 52.51 -9.36 -56.30
N PRO A 904 53.32 -9.95 -55.39
CA PRO A 904 53.02 -9.95 -53.97
C PRO A 904 53.21 -8.54 -53.37
N ASN A 905 52.33 -8.17 -52.44
CA ASN A 905 52.25 -6.84 -51.85
C ASN A 905 52.14 -6.93 -50.32
N TRP A 906 52.81 -5.99 -49.63
CA TRP A 906 52.50 -5.65 -48.25
C TRP A 906 51.36 -4.63 -48.23
N LEU A 907 50.42 -4.87 -47.32
CA LEU A 907 49.19 -4.12 -47.14
C LEU A 907 49.04 -3.73 -45.67
N GLY A 908 48.21 -2.74 -45.38
CA GLY A 908 47.91 -2.35 -44.02
C GLY A 908 47.24 -0.99 -43.92
N GLY A 909 46.88 -0.62 -42.70
CA GLY A 909 46.22 0.64 -42.40
C GLY A 909 46.41 1.06 -40.95
N VAL A 910 46.28 2.37 -40.75
CA VAL A 910 46.19 2.99 -39.42
C VAL A 910 45.03 3.97 -39.46
N ALA A 911 44.07 3.78 -38.57
CA ALA A 911 42.97 4.69 -38.35
C ALA A 911 43.00 5.26 -36.94
N TYR A 912 42.75 6.57 -36.83
CA TYR A 912 42.58 7.28 -35.56
C TYR A 912 41.19 7.91 -35.52
N SER A 913 40.44 7.63 -34.46
CA SER A 913 39.08 8.12 -34.24
C SER A 913 39.02 9.05 -33.04
N SER A 914 38.31 10.17 -33.19
CA SER A 914 38.07 11.13 -32.11
C SER A 914 36.79 11.92 -32.38
N LYS A 915 36.46 12.87 -31.51
CA LYS A 915 35.25 13.70 -31.62
C LYS A 915 35.54 15.16 -31.31
N ILE A 916 34.90 16.06 -32.05
CA ILE A 916 34.93 17.51 -31.83
C ILE A 916 33.49 17.98 -31.65
N GLY A 917 33.14 18.41 -30.45
CA GLY A 917 31.74 18.65 -30.10
C GLY A 917 30.91 17.37 -30.30
N SER A 918 29.86 17.46 -31.11
CA SER A 918 29.00 16.34 -31.51
C SER A 918 29.34 15.72 -32.87
N VAL A 919 30.48 16.09 -33.46
CA VAL A 919 30.95 15.50 -34.72
C VAL A 919 32.07 14.51 -34.43
N GLY A 920 31.82 13.24 -34.68
CA GLY A 920 32.83 12.18 -34.69
C GLY A 920 33.62 12.22 -36.00
N TRP A 921 34.94 12.02 -35.93
CA TRP A 921 35.80 11.93 -37.10
C TRP A 921 36.78 10.76 -36.98
N THR A 922 37.07 10.13 -38.12
CA THR A 922 38.09 9.08 -38.24
C THR A 922 38.99 9.41 -39.41
N LEU A 923 40.30 9.49 -39.17
CA LEU A 923 41.31 9.65 -40.21
C LEU A 923 42.03 8.32 -40.40
N THR A 924 41.97 7.78 -41.61
CA THR A 924 42.59 6.51 -42.00
C THR A 924 43.66 6.75 -43.05
N GLY A 925 44.88 6.29 -42.80
CA GLY A 925 45.91 6.13 -43.83
C GLY A 925 46.09 4.66 -44.13
N SER A 926 45.99 4.25 -45.39
CA SER A 926 46.04 2.82 -45.76
C SER A 926 46.68 2.55 -47.11
N ARG A 927 47.16 1.32 -47.26
CA ARG A 927 47.56 0.68 -48.52
C ARG A 927 46.73 -0.60 -48.68
N ARG A 928 45.80 -0.57 -49.64
CA ARG A 928 44.85 -1.65 -49.92
C ARG A 928 44.99 -2.15 -51.37
N PRO A 929 44.77 -3.44 -51.66
CA PRO A 929 44.83 -3.94 -53.03
C PRO A 929 43.55 -3.56 -53.79
N LEU A 930 43.62 -3.52 -55.12
CA LEU A 930 42.42 -3.53 -55.96
C LEU A 930 42.08 -5.00 -56.31
N SER A 931 41.02 -5.53 -55.70
CA SER A 931 40.62 -6.95 -55.79
C SER A 931 39.62 -7.28 -56.90
N ASN A 932 39.30 -6.32 -57.76
CA ASN A 932 38.19 -6.42 -58.72
C ASN A 932 38.47 -7.37 -59.91
N SER A 933 39.74 -7.69 -60.18
CA SER A 933 40.17 -8.60 -61.24
C SER A 933 41.45 -9.32 -60.84
N ILE A 934 41.77 -10.43 -61.51
CA ILE A 934 43.02 -11.17 -61.30
C ILE A 934 44.22 -10.26 -61.59
N LEU A 935 44.18 -9.49 -62.68
CA LEU A 935 45.26 -8.57 -63.04
C LEU A 935 45.50 -7.50 -61.96
N SER A 936 44.44 -6.84 -61.49
CA SER A 936 44.57 -5.82 -60.46
C SER A 936 45.03 -6.39 -59.12
N TYR A 937 44.60 -7.60 -58.75
CA TYR A 937 44.90 -8.14 -57.42
C TYR A 937 46.22 -8.92 -57.36
N SER A 938 46.39 -9.93 -58.21
CA SER A 938 47.57 -10.81 -58.20
C SER A 938 48.64 -10.42 -59.20
N GLY A 939 48.28 -9.62 -60.20
CA GLY A 939 49.12 -9.40 -61.38
C GLY A 939 49.11 -10.60 -62.34
N ALA A 940 49.57 -10.35 -63.56
CA ALA A 940 49.67 -11.31 -64.65
C ALA A 940 51.04 -11.22 -65.35
N THR A 941 51.34 -12.18 -66.23
CA THR A 941 52.57 -12.20 -67.04
C THR A 941 52.19 -12.22 -68.51
N ASP A 942 52.73 -11.27 -69.27
CA ASP A 942 52.33 -11.04 -70.66
C ASP A 942 52.79 -12.21 -71.52
N PRO A 943 51.91 -12.87 -72.30
CA PRO A 943 52.28 -14.11 -73.00
C PRO A 943 53.38 -13.91 -74.05
N ASN A 944 53.39 -12.77 -74.74
CA ASN A 944 54.34 -12.52 -75.83
C ASN A 944 55.68 -11.94 -75.34
N THR A 945 55.67 -11.06 -74.34
CA THR A 945 56.92 -10.40 -73.85
C THR A 945 57.50 -11.03 -72.59
N GLY A 946 56.73 -11.82 -71.84
CA GLY A 946 57.12 -12.36 -70.53
C GLY A 946 57.18 -11.32 -69.41
N VAL A 947 56.74 -10.09 -69.64
CA VAL A 947 56.74 -9.01 -68.65
C VAL A 947 55.60 -9.21 -67.65
N THR A 948 55.91 -9.20 -66.36
CA THR A 948 54.88 -9.21 -65.29
C THR A 948 54.31 -7.81 -65.07
N TRP A 949 52.99 -7.67 -64.99
CA TRP A 949 52.32 -6.41 -64.68
C TRP A 949 51.06 -6.58 -63.81
N GLY A 950 50.51 -5.48 -63.28
CA GLY A 950 49.34 -5.48 -62.41
C GLY A 950 49.68 -5.43 -60.92
N GLY A 951 48.88 -6.09 -60.08
CA GLY A 951 49.05 -6.07 -58.61
C GLY A 951 48.93 -4.67 -58.02
N VAL A 952 47.88 -3.96 -58.42
CA VAL A 952 47.63 -2.55 -58.14
C VAL A 952 47.20 -2.37 -56.69
N THR A 953 47.80 -1.39 -56.02
CA THR A 953 47.43 -0.97 -54.67
C THR A 953 46.94 0.47 -54.66
N SER A 954 45.88 0.72 -53.90
CA SER A 954 45.38 2.04 -53.53
C SER A 954 46.06 2.50 -52.23
N ASN A 955 46.87 3.55 -52.32
CA ASN A 955 47.63 4.13 -51.22
C ASN A 955 47.07 5.51 -50.92
N GLY A 956 46.62 5.81 -49.72
CA GLY A 956 46.07 7.14 -49.48
C GLY A 956 45.47 7.35 -48.11
N VAL A 957 44.68 8.43 -48.03
CA VAL A 957 44.06 8.88 -46.79
C VAL A 957 42.56 9.06 -47.01
N THR A 958 41.78 8.62 -46.02
CA THR A 958 40.33 8.83 -45.95
C THR A 958 39.96 9.52 -44.64
N LEU A 959 39.19 10.60 -44.73
CA LEU A 959 38.55 11.28 -43.61
C LEU A 959 37.06 10.90 -43.59
N SER A 960 36.62 10.25 -42.53
CA SER A 960 35.20 9.97 -42.26
C SER A 960 34.68 10.92 -41.19
N LEU A 961 33.49 11.47 -41.40
CA LEU A 961 32.80 12.38 -40.50
C LEU A 961 31.42 11.81 -40.19
N SER A 962 30.97 11.96 -38.95
CA SER A 962 29.64 11.54 -38.52
C SER A 962 29.09 12.52 -37.49
N HIS A 963 27.82 12.88 -37.63
CA HIS A 963 27.08 13.62 -36.64
C HIS A 963 25.81 12.85 -36.34
N ASP A 964 25.83 12.21 -35.18
CA ASP A 964 24.76 11.36 -34.66
C ASP A 964 24.71 11.57 -33.14
N GLU A 965 23.76 12.38 -32.68
CA GLU A 965 23.50 12.64 -31.26
C GLU A 965 22.48 11.65 -30.66
N GLY A 966 22.12 10.60 -31.40
CA GLY A 966 20.97 9.76 -31.11
C GLY A 966 19.67 10.39 -31.62
N GLY A 967 18.52 9.89 -31.15
CA GLY A 967 17.22 10.38 -31.60
C GLY A 967 16.79 9.78 -32.93
N VAL A 968 16.20 10.58 -33.82
CA VAL A 968 15.48 10.08 -35.01
C VAL A 968 16.32 9.97 -36.29
N ASP A 969 17.45 10.68 -36.39
CA ASP A 969 18.28 10.69 -37.61
C ASP A 969 19.78 10.90 -37.35
N GLY A 970 20.56 10.91 -38.43
CA GLY A 970 21.98 11.21 -38.42
C GLY A 970 22.55 11.44 -39.82
N VAL A 971 23.72 12.08 -39.87
CA VAL A 971 24.44 12.38 -41.12
C VAL A 971 25.88 11.89 -41.06
N TRP A 972 26.41 11.52 -42.22
CA TRP A 972 27.80 11.11 -42.36
C TRP A 972 28.39 11.57 -43.69
N ALA A 973 29.71 11.72 -43.73
CA ALA A 973 30.47 12.01 -44.93
C ALA A 973 31.80 11.26 -44.93
N SER A 974 32.34 10.97 -46.12
CA SER A 974 33.64 10.34 -46.30
C SER A 974 34.35 10.97 -47.48
N LEU A 975 35.57 11.46 -47.27
CA LEU A 975 36.42 12.12 -48.26
C LEU A 975 37.73 11.35 -48.35
N GLY A 976 38.16 10.99 -49.56
CA GLY A 976 39.35 10.17 -49.77
C GLY A 976 40.19 10.65 -50.94
N GLN A 977 41.50 10.54 -50.78
CA GLN A 977 42.51 10.83 -51.81
C GLN A 977 43.54 9.71 -51.84
N HIS A 978 43.70 9.07 -52.99
CA HIS A 978 44.52 7.87 -53.14
C HIS A 978 45.35 7.88 -54.43
N TRP A 979 46.54 7.30 -54.36
CA TRP A 979 47.41 6.97 -55.48
C TRP A 979 47.35 5.48 -55.77
N LEU A 980 47.03 5.15 -57.01
CA LEU A 980 46.92 3.78 -57.49
C LEU A 980 48.22 3.44 -58.23
N VAL A 981 48.96 2.48 -57.68
CA VAL A 981 50.29 2.09 -58.17
C VAL A 981 50.37 0.59 -58.32
N GLY A 982 50.93 0.11 -59.43
CA GLY A 982 51.11 -1.30 -59.73
C GLY A 982 52.48 -1.59 -60.35
N LYS A 983 52.82 -2.87 -60.49
CA LYS A 983 54.04 -3.27 -61.21
C LYS A 983 53.80 -3.08 -62.70
N ASN A 984 54.60 -2.26 -63.38
CA ASN A 984 54.45 -2.02 -64.83
C ASN A 984 53.01 -1.62 -65.21
N VAL A 985 52.38 -0.78 -64.38
CA VAL A 985 51.08 -0.16 -64.62
C VAL A 985 51.29 1.35 -64.58
N GLU A 986 50.61 2.10 -65.43
CA GLU A 986 50.61 3.56 -65.38
C GLU A 986 50.06 4.07 -64.04
N ASP A 987 50.72 5.07 -63.45
CA ASP A 987 50.26 5.63 -62.18
C ASP A 987 48.95 6.40 -62.36
N ASN A 988 48.05 6.25 -61.39
CA ASN A 988 46.73 6.90 -61.40
C ASN A 988 46.40 7.51 -60.04
N HIS A 989 45.46 8.46 -60.03
CA HIS A 989 45.04 9.19 -58.84
C HIS A 989 43.52 9.15 -58.71
N LYS A 990 43.03 8.84 -57.51
CA LYS A 990 41.61 8.65 -57.20
C LYS A 990 41.17 9.58 -56.07
N ASN A 991 40.16 10.40 -56.35
CA ASN A 991 39.44 11.19 -55.35
C ASN A 991 38.04 10.61 -55.13
N THR A 992 37.60 10.53 -53.87
CA THR A 992 36.27 10.07 -53.51
C THR A 992 35.60 11.03 -52.53
N ALA A 993 34.34 11.35 -52.77
CA ALA A 993 33.48 12.06 -51.84
C ALA A 993 32.15 11.33 -51.72
N MET A 994 31.75 11.00 -50.50
CA MET A 994 30.50 10.32 -50.18
C MET A 994 29.81 11.07 -49.05
N ALA A 995 28.49 11.18 -49.10
CA ALA A 995 27.70 11.74 -48.03
C ALA A 995 26.36 11.01 -47.92
N GLY A 996 25.84 10.92 -46.71
CA GLY A 996 24.53 10.33 -46.49
C GLY A 996 23.80 10.91 -45.30
N TYR A 997 22.47 10.85 -45.41
CA TYR A 997 21.52 11.11 -44.33
C TYR A 997 20.74 9.82 -44.11
N TYR A 998 20.48 9.47 -42.85
CA TYR A 998 19.62 8.35 -42.52
C TYR A 998 18.61 8.72 -41.43
N TYR A 999 17.43 8.14 -41.52
CA TYR A 999 16.30 8.29 -40.62
C TYR A 999 15.94 6.94 -40.01
N ARG A 1000 15.67 6.92 -38.71
CA ARG A 1000 15.32 5.73 -37.92
C ARG A 1000 13.80 5.59 -37.87
N LEU A 1001 13.26 4.68 -38.68
CA LEU A 1001 11.83 4.36 -38.71
C LEU A 1001 11.42 3.54 -37.48
N VAL A 1002 12.30 2.62 -37.05
CA VAL A 1002 12.17 1.82 -35.83
C VAL A 1002 13.54 1.76 -35.17
N GLU A 1003 13.60 2.04 -33.87
CA GLU A 1003 14.81 1.90 -33.07
C GLU A 1003 14.40 1.34 -31.69
N ARG A 1004 14.56 0.02 -31.54
CA ARG A 1004 14.29 -0.77 -30.33
C ARG A 1004 15.51 -1.65 -30.03
N ALA A 1005 15.58 -2.19 -28.82
CA ALA A 1005 16.63 -3.10 -28.38
C ALA A 1005 16.77 -4.28 -29.35
N ASP A 1006 15.67 -4.88 -29.79
CA ASP A 1006 15.68 -6.10 -30.62
C ASP A 1006 15.20 -5.88 -32.06
N GLU A 1007 14.97 -4.63 -32.48
CA GLU A 1007 14.48 -4.30 -33.84
C GLU A 1007 14.95 -2.91 -34.30
N ARG A 1008 15.54 -2.84 -35.50
CA ARG A 1008 16.02 -1.61 -36.13
C ARG A 1008 15.55 -1.53 -37.58
N MET A 1009 14.96 -0.40 -37.96
CA MET A 1009 14.60 -0.09 -39.34
C MET A 1009 15.07 1.31 -39.68
N ARG A 1010 15.93 1.45 -40.69
CA ARG A 1010 16.51 2.73 -41.12
C ARG A 1010 16.40 2.88 -42.63
N THR A 1011 16.09 4.09 -43.08
CA THR A 1011 16.14 4.46 -44.50
C THR A 1011 16.89 5.77 -44.66
N GLY A 1012 17.29 6.12 -45.88
CA GLY A 1012 18.07 7.34 -46.06
C GLY A 1012 18.35 7.69 -47.50
N LEU A 1013 19.30 8.60 -47.68
CA LEU A 1013 19.82 9.01 -48.98
C LEU A 1013 21.34 8.96 -48.92
N THR A 1014 21.96 8.37 -49.93
CA THR A 1014 23.42 8.33 -50.11
C THR A 1014 23.79 8.94 -51.46
N VAL A 1015 24.79 9.81 -51.47
CA VAL A 1015 25.37 10.41 -52.67
C VAL A 1015 26.86 10.10 -52.71
N MET A 1016 27.35 9.73 -53.89
CA MET A 1016 28.75 9.38 -54.11
C MET A 1016 29.28 10.07 -55.36
N TYR A 1017 30.52 10.54 -55.26
CA TYR A 1017 31.29 11.11 -56.36
C TYR A 1017 32.69 10.52 -56.35
N TRP A 1018 33.13 9.94 -57.47
CA TRP A 1018 34.51 9.52 -57.67
C TRP A 1018 35.10 10.20 -58.91
N SER A 1019 36.40 10.46 -58.86
CA SER A 1019 37.16 10.97 -59.99
C SER A 1019 38.52 10.31 -60.05
N TYR A 1020 38.87 9.85 -61.24
CA TYR A 1020 40.17 9.26 -61.56
C TYR A 1020 40.88 10.14 -62.59
N ASP A 1021 42.21 10.18 -62.55
CA ASP A 1021 43.01 10.93 -63.53
C ASP A 1021 42.96 10.26 -64.92
N LYS A 1022 43.14 8.94 -64.94
CA LYS A 1022 43.19 8.11 -66.14
C LYS A 1022 42.20 6.95 -66.04
N ASP A 1023 41.71 6.51 -67.20
CA ASP A 1023 40.93 5.28 -67.31
C ASP A 1023 41.92 4.15 -67.59
N LEU A 1024 42.16 3.34 -66.56
CA LEU A 1024 43.04 2.18 -66.60
C LEU A 1024 42.27 0.87 -66.45
N SER A 1025 41.04 0.83 -66.97
CA SER A 1025 40.14 -0.32 -66.87
C SER A 1025 40.44 -1.48 -67.83
N GLU A 1026 41.23 -1.23 -68.88
CA GLU A 1026 41.67 -2.23 -69.85
C GLU A 1026 42.68 -3.23 -69.26
N TYR A 1027 42.93 -4.33 -70.00
CA TYR A 1027 43.80 -5.44 -69.57
C TYR A 1027 45.07 -5.58 -70.41
N THR A 1028 45.38 -4.61 -71.27
CA THR A 1028 46.64 -4.56 -72.03
C THR A 1028 47.85 -4.26 -71.15
N LEU A 1029 49.06 -4.51 -71.65
CA LEU A 1029 50.29 -4.27 -70.90
C LEU A 1029 50.45 -2.77 -70.58
N GLY A 1030 50.61 -2.45 -69.30
CA GLY A 1030 50.65 -1.06 -68.80
C GLY A 1030 49.32 -0.54 -68.25
N GLN A 1031 48.22 -1.22 -68.56
CA GLN A 1031 46.91 -0.97 -67.97
C GLN A 1031 46.72 -1.72 -66.64
N GLY A 1032 45.65 -1.38 -65.91
CA GLY A 1032 45.44 -1.84 -64.54
C GLY A 1032 44.36 -2.90 -64.34
N GLY A 1033 43.42 -3.05 -65.29
CA GLY A 1033 42.28 -3.97 -65.18
C GLY A 1033 41.28 -3.62 -64.07
N TYR A 1034 41.17 -2.33 -63.70
CA TYR A 1034 40.26 -1.87 -62.65
C TYR A 1034 39.38 -0.69 -63.09
N TYR A 1035 38.12 -0.71 -62.66
CA TYR A 1035 37.16 0.36 -62.93
C TYR A 1035 37.65 1.72 -62.42
N SER A 1036 37.86 2.66 -63.35
CA SER A 1036 38.49 3.96 -63.09
C SER A 1036 37.97 5.09 -63.99
N PRO A 1037 36.64 5.35 -63.99
CA PRO A 1037 36.07 6.43 -64.79
C PRO A 1037 36.59 7.80 -64.31
N GLN A 1038 36.84 8.73 -65.24
CA GLN A 1038 37.27 10.08 -64.88
C GLN A 1038 36.24 10.82 -64.01
N GLN A 1039 34.96 10.54 -64.24
CA GLN A 1039 33.86 11.04 -63.41
C GLN A 1039 32.84 9.93 -63.16
N TYR A 1040 32.47 9.74 -61.89
CA TYR A 1040 31.39 8.86 -61.48
C TYR A 1040 30.54 9.57 -60.45
N PHE A 1041 29.22 9.54 -60.64
CA PHE A 1041 28.24 10.06 -59.70
C PHE A 1041 27.16 9.03 -59.45
N SER A 1042 26.74 8.85 -58.21
CA SER A 1042 25.58 8.02 -57.91
C SER A 1042 24.75 8.56 -56.73
N ILE A 1043 23.45 8.37 -56.82
CA ILE A 1043 22.48 8.63 -55.75
C ILE A 1043 21.71 7.35 -55.45
N GLY A 1044 21.54 7.00 -54.17
CA GLY A 1044 20.88 5.78 -53.76
C GLY A 1044 20.04 5.95 -52.51
N VAL A 1045 18.95 5.19 -52.43
CA VAL A 1045 18.04 5.15 -51.28
C VAL A 1045 18.18 3.77 -50.62
N PRO A 1046 18.94 3.66 -49.51
CA PRO A 1046 19.01 2.42 -48.74
C PRO A 1046 17.80 2.24 -47.82
N LEU A 1047 17.43 0.99 -47.60
CA LEU A 1047 16.53 0.52 -46.56
C LEU A 1047 17.18 -0.67 -45.84
N ASN A 1048 17.43 -0.49 -44.55
CA ASN A 1048 18.04 -1.47 -43.67
C ASN A 1048 17.02 -1.90 -42.61
N TYR A 1049 16.69 -3.18 -42.56
CA TYR A 1049 15.85 -3.78 -41.53
C TYR A 1049 16.61 -4.90 -40.84
N ALA A 1050 16.71 -4.85 -39.51
CA ALA A 1050 17.35 -5.87 -38.72
C ALA A 1050 16.53 -6.15 -37.46
N PHE A 1051 16.44 -7.41 -37.08
CA PHE A 1051 15.81 -7.80 -35.83
C PHE A 1051 16.56 -8.98 -35.22
N ARG A 1052 16.40 -9.15 -33.91
CA ARG A 1052 16.95 -10.30 -33.20
C ARG A 1052 15.93 -10.92 -32.25
N THR A 1053 16.17 -12.17 -31.92
CA THR A 1053 15.51 -12.94 -30.87
C THR A 1053 16.61 -13.51 -29.96
N PRO A 1054 16.30 -14.22 -28.85
CA PRO A 1054 17.32 -14.82 -27.99
C PRO A 1054 18.40 -15.65 -28.70
N ASN A 1055 18.09 -16.26 -29.85
CA ASN A 1055 19.00 -17.17 -30.55
C ASN A 1055 19.12 -16.90 -32.05
N TRP A 1056 18.50 -15.84 -32.58
CA TRP A 1056 18.58 -15.48 -34.00
C TRP A 1056 18.85 -13.99 -34.17
N SER A 1057 19.66 -13.62 -35.14
CA SER A 1057 19.77 -12.25 -35.64
C SER A 1057 19.63 -12.29 -37.16
N VAL A 1058 18.83 -11.38 -37.71
CA VAL A 1058 18.53 -11.28 -39.13
C VAL A 1058 18.75 -9.85 -39.58
N SER A 1059 19.32 -9.67 -40.76
CA SER A 1059 19.48 -8.35 -41.38
C SER A 1059 19.15 -8.42 -42.86
N LEU A 1060 18.31 -7.50 -43.29
CA LEU A 1060 17.89 -7.30 -44.67
C LEU A 1060 18.27 -5.87 -45.07
N GLU A 1061 19.18 -5.75 -46.02
CA GLU A 1061 19.58 -4.49 -46.62
C GLU A 1061 19.11 -4.48 -48.07
N SER A 1062 18.53 -3.37 -48.49
CA SER A 1062 18.18 -3.13 -49.88
C SER A 1062 18.57 -1.71 -50.26
N SER A 1063 19.06 -1.49 -51.47
CA SER A 1063 19.20 -0.15 -52.02
C SER A 1063 18.88 -0.12 -53.49
N VAL A 1064 18.22 0.95 -53.90
CA VAL A 1064 18.00 1.28 -55.31
C VAL A 1064 18.68 2.61 -55.56
N GLY A 1065 19.47 2.67 -56.61
CA GLY A 1065 20.20 3.88 -56.96
C GLY A 1065 20.29 4.11 -58.46
N TRP A 1066 20.63 5.34 -58.81
CA TRP A 1066 20.95 5.75 -60.16
C TRP A 1066 22.41 6.21 -60.20
N SER A 1067 23.14 5.81 -61.24
CA SER A 1067 24.53 6.20 -61.45
C SER A 1067 24.77 6.74 -62.85
N TYR A 1068 25.80 7.58 -62.96
CA TYR A 1068 26.35 8.12 -64.20
C TYR A 1068 27.87 8.00 -64.16
N ALA A 1069 28.47 7.54 -65.26
CA ALA A 1069 29.91 7.44 -65.42
C ALA A 1069 30.35 8.05 -66.75
N GLN A 1070 31.54 8.65 -66.77
CA GLN A 1070 32.16 9.19 -67.97
C GLN A 1070 33.62 8.79 -68.04
N THR A 1071 34.02 8.25 -69.19
CA THR A 1071 35.40 7.88 -69.52
C THR A 1071 35.93 8.72 -70.70
N LYS A 1072 37.24 8.99 -70.71
CA LYS A 1072 37.96 9.61 -71.83
C LYS A 1072 38.82 8.57 -72.54
N SER A 1073 39.19 8.83 -73.79
CA SER A 1073 40.19 8.00 -74.47
C SER A 1073 41.52 8.06 -73.74
N ASN A 1074 42.23 6.93 -73.78
CA ASN A 1074 43.53 6.73 -73.17
C ASN A 1074 44.32 5.69 -73.99
N ASP A 1075 45.63 5.80 -74.04
CA ASP A 1075 46.51 4.88 -74.78
C ASP A 1075 46.27 3.43 -74.32
N LEU A 1076 46.10 2.48 -75.26
CA LEU A 1076 45.99 1.06 -74.90
C LEU A 1076 47.28 0.55 -74.24
N TYR A 1077 48.43 1.11 -74.61
CA TYR A 1077 49.72 0.81 -74.01
C TYR A 1077 50.34 2.10 -73.46
N PRO A 1078 50.01 2.52 -72.22
CA PRO A 1078 50.34 3.86 -71.72
C PRO A 1078 51.81 4.05 -71.31
N LEU A 1079 52.58 2.97 -71.15
CA LEU A 1079 53.95 3.02 -70.64
C LEU A 1079 54.99 3.18 -71.77
N SER A 1080 55.33 4.43 -72.12
CA SER A 1080 56.30 4.77 -73.17
C SER A 1080 57.62 3.98 -73.07
N GLY A 1081 58.20 3.86 -71.87
CA GLY A 1081 59.46 3.12 -71.68
C GLY A 1081 59.36 1.60 -71.88
N LEU A 1082 58.17 1.01 -71.78
CA LEU A 1082 57.93 -0.39 -72.18
C LEU A 1082 57.63 -0.49 -73.68
N ASN A 1083 56.89 0.47 -74.22
CA ASN A 1083 56.61 0.55 -75.65
C ASN A 1083 57.91 0.66 -76.46
N ASP A 1084 58.85 1.51 -76.05
CA ASP A 1084 60.16 1.66 -76.71
C ASP A 1084 60.92 0.33 -76.74
N LYS A 1085 60.86 -0.46 -75.66
CA LYS A 1085 61.49 -1.79 -75.60
C LYS A 1085 60.79 -2.80 -76.50
N LEU A 1086 59.46 -2.80 -76.51
CA LEU A 1086 58.64 -3.65 -77.39
C LEU A 1086 58.93 -3.33 -78.86
N LEU A 1087 58.85 -2.05 -79.22
CA LEU A 1087 59.12 -1.54 -80.57
C LEU A 1087 60.54 -1.89 -81.03
N HIS A 1088 61.53 -1.71 -80.16
CA HIS A 1088 62.91 -2.08 -80.47
C HIS A 1088 63.09 -3.60 -80.66
N ALA A 1089 62.40 -4.43 -79.87
CA ALA A 1089 62.42 -5.88 -80.05
C ALA A 1089 61.75 -6.33 -81.36
N VAL A 1090 60.60 -5.73 -81.71
CA VAL A 1090 59.91 -5.93 -82.98
C VAL A 1090 60.80 -5.52 -84.16
N ASP A 1091 61.44 -4.35 -84.05
CA ASP A 1091 62.36 -3.80 -85.04
C ASP A 1091 63.56 -4.74 -85.31
N GLN A 1092 64.19 -5.24 -84.23
CA GLN A 1092 65.30 -6.20 -84.28
C GLN A 1092 64.91 -7.55 -84.86
N ALA A 1093 63.67 -7.99 -84.64
CA ALA A 1093 63.14 -9.23 -85.21
C ALA A 1093 62.80 -9.10 -86.72
N GLY A 1094 62.96 -7.91 -87.31
CA GLY A 1094 62.69 -7.66 -88.74
C GLY A 1094 61.22 -7.36 -89.05
N TYR A 1095 60.44 -6.98 -88.04
CA TYR A 1095 59.03 -6.63 -88.15
C TYR A 1095 58.81 -5.13 -87.86
N GLU A 1096 57.66 -4.61 -88.27
CA GLU A 1096 57.14 -3.29 -87.90
C GLU A 1096 55.68 -3.45 -87.45
N LEU A 1097 55.16 -2.47 -86.72
CA LEU A 1097 53.75 -2.47 -86.34
C LEU A 1097 52.85 -2.36 -87.59
N SER A 1098 51.82 -3.19 -87.65
CA SER A 1098 50.81 -3.13 -88.72
C SER A 1098 49.93 -1.89 -88.58
N GLU A 1099 49.53 -1.59 -87.34
CA GLU A 1099 48.84 -0.37 -86.90
C GLU A 1099 49.53 0.18 -85.64
N GLY A 1100 49.36 1.47 -85.34
CA GLY A 1100 49.92 2.07 -84.11
C GLY A 1100 49.40 1.38 -82.84
N LEU A 1101 50.02 1.65 -81.68
CA LEU A 1101 49.66 1.03 -80.40
C LEU A 1101 48.24 1.37 -79.87
N GLY A 1102 47.42 2.10 -80.63
CA GLY A 1102 45.99 2.27 -80.39
C GLY A 1102 45.61 3.05 -79.13
N GLU A 1103 44.38 3.54 -79.12
CA GLU A 1103 43.75 4.22 -77.99
C GLU A 1103 42.39 3.58 -77.68
N THR A 1104 42.00 3.61 -76.41
CA THR A 1104 40.64 3.30 -75.98
C THR A 1104 39.66 4.37 -76.45
N SER A 1105 38.41 4.01 -76.66
CA SER A 1105 37.34 4.98 -76.94
C SER A 1105 36.73 5.50 -75.64
N GLY A 1106 36.68 6.82 -75.47
CA GLY A 1106 35.91 7.42 -74.37
C GLY A 1106 34.39 7.22 -74.53
N GLY A 1107 33.66 7.23 -73.43
CA GLY A 1107 32.22 6.99 -73.42
C GLY A 1107 31.50 7.59 -72.21
N ASN A 1108 30.17 7.48 -72.22
CA ASN A 1108 29.33 7.78 -71.07
C ASN A 1108 28.33 6.63 -70.84
N SER A 1109 28.02 6.36 -69.59
CA SER A 1109 26.99 5.39 -69.20
C SER A 1109 26.14 5.94 -68.07
N ASN A 1110 24.88 5.51 -68.03
CA ASN A 1110 24.01 5.73 -66.88
C ASN A 1110 23.12 4.52 -66.70
N GLY A 1111 22.77 4.22 -65.44
CA GLY A 1111 22.04 3.00 -65.14
C GLY A 1111 21.37 3.03 -63.78
N ILE A 1112 20.44 2.10 -63.59
CA ILE A 1112 19.82 1.82 -62.29
C ILE A 1112 20.57 0.65 -61.66
N GLY A 1113 21.05 0.85 -60.43
CA GLY A 1113 21.68 -0.18 -59.61
C GLY A 1113 20.71 -0.70 -58.55
N ILE A 1114 20.75 -2.01 -58.31
CA ILE A 1114 19.99 -2.67 -57.24
C ILE A 1114 20.96 -3.49 -56.39
N ARG A 1115 20.86 -3.32 -55.07
CA ARG A 1115 21.56 -4.11 -54.07
C ARG A 1115 20.53 -4.74 -53.14
N LEU A 1116 20.60 -6.06 -52.94
CA LEU A 1116 19.77 -6.81 -52.00
C LEU A 1116 20.68 -7.73 -51.19
N GLN A 1117 20.67 -7.60 -49.87
CA GLN A 1117 21.47 -8.42 -48.97
C GLN A 1117 20.61 -9.00 -47.85
N GLY A 1118 20.67 -10.32 -47.69
CA GLY A 1118 20.07 -11.03 -46.56
C GLY A 1118 21.15 -11.73 -45.76
N LEU A 1119 21.25 -11.43 -44.48
CA LEU A 1119 22.16 -12.05 -43.53
C LEU A 1119 21.36 -12.66 -42.38
N VAL A 1120 21.77 -13.83 -41.93
CA VAL A 1120 21.18 -14.50 -40.76
C VAL A 1120 22.27 -15.16 -39.95
N GLU A 1121 22.19 -15.06 -38.63
CA GLU A 1121 22.97 -15.89 -37.72
C GLU A 1121 22.11 -16.48 -36.60
N ARG A 1122 22.49 -17.69 -36.20
CA ARG A 1122 21.81 -18.47 -35.17
C ARG A 1122 22.81 -18.95 -34.13
N ARG A 1123 22.50 -18.71 -32.86
CA ARG A 1123 23.17 -19.34 -31.73
C ARG A 1123 22.80 -20.83 -31.67
N LEU A 1124 23.79 -21.71 -31.80
CA LEU A 1124 23.62 -23.16 -31.72
C LEU A 1124 23.84 -23.68 -30.30
N THR A 1125 24.84 -23.14 -29.61
CA THR A 1125 25.17 -23.43 -28.20
C THR A 1125 25.59 -22.14 -27.50
N ASP A 1126 25.96 -22.21 -26.23
CA ASP A 1126 26.50 -21.07 -25.49
C ASP A 1126 27.84 -20.55 -26.07
N ASN A 1127 28.52 -21.34 -26.90
CA ASN A 1127 29.83 -21.01 -27.47
C ASN A 1127 29.84 -20.93 -29.00
N LEU A 1128 28.81 -21.45 -29.69
CA LEU A 1128 28.85 -21.62 -31.14
C LEU A 1128 27.69 -20.89 -31.83
N VAL A 1129 28.04 -20.09 -32.83
CA VAL A 1129 27.10 -19.40 -33.73
C VAL A 1129 27.37 -19.85 -35.17
N LEU A 1130 26.30 -20.14 -35.91
CA LEU A 1130 26.33 -20.39 -37.35
C LEU A 1130 25.62 -19.24 -38.04
N GLY A 1131 26.26 -18.64 -39.04
CA GLY A 1131 25.65 -17.60 -39.86
C GLY A 1131 25.91 -17.79 -41.33
N GLY A 1132 25.15 -17.08 -42.14
CA GLY A 1132 25.28 -17.10 -43.59
C GLY A 1132 24.42 -16.03 -44.22
N GLY A 1133 24.59 -15.86 -45.53
CA GLY A 1133 23.84 -14.85 -46.24
C GLY A 1133 24.13 -14.80 -47.73
N LEU A 1134 23.34 -13.97 -48.39
CA LEU A 1134 23.39 -13.73 -49.82
C LEU A 1134 23.40 -12.23 -50.07
N LEU A 1135 24.32 -11.77 -50.90
CA LEU A 1135 24.34 -10.43 -51.48
C LEU A 1135 24.10 -10.60 -52.98
N TYR A 1136 22.97 -10.09 -53.45
CA TYR A 1136 22.72 -9.89 -54.87
C TYR A 1136 22.97 -8.42 -55.19
N GLN A 1137 23.87 -8.17 -56.16
CA GLN A 1137 24.18 -6.83 -56.61
C GLN A 1137 24.17 -6.80 -58.13
N HIS A 1138 23.44 -5.84 -58.70
CA HIS A 1138 23.36 -5.63 -60.14
C HIS A 1138 23.54 -4.15 -60.46
N SER A 1139 24.57 -3.82 -61.23
CA SER A 1139 24.87 -2.50 -61.79
C SER A 1139 25.94 -2.66 -62.87
N GLU A 1140 25.88 -1.87 -63.94
CA GLU A 1140 26.85 -1.92 -65.04
C GLU A 1140 28.29 -1.72 -64.53
N GLY A 1141 29.16 -2.71 -64.76
CA GLY A 1141 30.60 -2.62 -64.51
C GLY A 1141 31.04 -2.69 -63.03
N TYR A 1142 30.19 -3.15 -62.10
CA TYR A 1142 30.47 -3.09 -60.66
C TYR A 1142 30.27 -4.43 -59.91
N ALA A 1143 30.72 -4.47 -58.65
CA ALA A 1143 31.11 -5.63 -57.81
C ALA A 1143 30.24 -6.93 -57.85
N PRO A 1144 30.87 -8.10 -57.58
CA PRO A 1144 30.21 -9.42 -57.68
C PRO A 1144 29.09 -9.62 -56.65
N SER A 1145 28.11 -10.47 -57.02
CA SER A 1145 27.18 -11.08 -56.07
C SER A 1145 27.92 -12.09 -55.21
N ARG A 1146 27.50 -12.27 -53.95
CA ARG A 1146 28.23 -13.07 -52.96
C ARG A 1146 27.30 -13.99 -52.18
N ALA A 1147 27.79 -15.17 -51.84
CA ALA A 1147 27.18 -16.11 -50.92
C ALA A 1147 28.20 -16.47 -49.84
N MET A 1148 27.78 -16.41 -48.58
CA MET A 1148 28.66 -16.62 -47.45
C MET A 1148 28.08 -17.60 -46.43
N LEU A 1149 28.97 -18.35 -45.79
CA LEU A 1149 28.68 -19.24 -44.67
C LEU A 1149 29.80 -19.14 -43.64
N TYR A 1150 29.47 -19.04 -42.36
CA TYR A 1150 30.46 -18.93 -41.31
C TYR A 1150 30.07 -19.55 -39.98
N LEU A 1151 31.09 -19.95 -39.23
CA LEU A 1151 31.02 -20.38 -37.84
C LEU A 1151 31.82 -19.40 -36.99
N ARG A 1152 31.25 -19.01 -35.85
CA ARG A 1152 31.91 -18.20 -34.82
C ARG A 1152 31.86 -18.96 -33.50
N TYR A 1153 33.03 -19.25 -32.96
CA TYR A 1153 33.21 -19.95 -31.69
C TYR A 1153 33.83 -19.03 -30.65
N THR A 1154 33.13 -18.80 -29.54
CA THR A 1154 33.65 -18.05 -28.38
C THR A 1154 34.16 -19.03 -27.32
N PHE A 1155 35.31 -18.76 -26.74
CA PHE A 1155 35.92 -19.68 -25.77
C PHE A 1155 35.19 -19.67 -24.43
N ASP A 1156 34.71 -18.50 -24.00
CA ASP A 1156 33.83 -18.35 -22.84
C ASP A 1156 32.36 -18.34 -23.27
N THR A 1157 31.49 -18.64 -22.31
CA THR A 1157 30.03 -18.75 -22.50
C THR A 1157 29.46 -17.39 -22.90
N TRP A 1158 28.73 -17.32 -24.02
CA TRP A 1158 28.07 -16.12 -24.48
C TRP A 1158 26.56 -16.32 -24.67
N GLN A 1159 25.80 -15.92 -23.67
CA GLN A 1159 24.34 -15.83 -23.74
C GLN A 1159 23.83 -14.39 -23.90
N GLY A 1160 24.71 -13.41 -24.16
CA GLY A 1160 24.33 -12.01 -24.40
C GLY A 1160 23.62 -11.79 -25.73
N ASN A 1161 23.63 -10.55 -26.20
CA ASN A 1161 22.97 -10.21 -27.46
C ASN A 1161 23.75 -10.76 -28.66
N LEU A 1162 23.02 -11.20 -29.69
CA LEU A 1162 23.62 -11.39 -31.01
C LEU A 1162 23.75 -10.01 -31.70
N PRO A 1163 24.84 -9.77 -32.46
CA PRO A 1163 25.02 -8.56 -33.27
C PRO A 1163 23.78 -8.20 -34.09
N MET A 1164 23.37 -6.93 -34.04
CA MET A 1164 22.26 -6.38 -34.83
C MET A 1164 22.64 -4.99 -35.38
N PRO A 1165 22.86 -4.83 -36.71
CA PRO A 1165 22.73 -5.86 -37.74
C PRO A 1165 23.79 -6.98 -37.63
N VAL A 1166 23.58 -8.08 -38.35
CA VAL A 1166 24.54 -9.19 -38.46
C VAL A 1166 25.84 -8.68 -39.07
N GLN A 1167 26.99 -9.01 -38.45
CA GLN A 1167 28.31 -8.51 -38.85
C GLN A 1167 29.26 -9.68 -39.19
N PRO A 1168 29.23 -10.20 -40.43
CA PRO A 1168 30.19 -11.21 -40.88
C PRO A 1168 31.59 -10.61 -41.05
N LEU A 1169 32.61 -11.48 -41.12
CA LEU A 1169 33.94 -11.04 -41.53
C LEU A 1169 33.93 -10.67 -43.02
N ILE A 1170 34.63 -9.58 -43.35
CA ILE A 1170 34.93 -9.22 -44.74
C ILE A 1170 36.36 -9.67 -45.11
N PRO A 1171 36.63 -10.05 -46.37
CA PRO A 1171 37.99 -10.30 -46.84
C PRO A 1171 38.93 -9.13 -46.56
N TYR A 1172 40.20 -9.44 -46.32
CA TYR A 1172 41.19 -8.43 -45.96
C TYR A 1172 41.47 -7.43 -47.10
N ALA A 1173 41.25 -7.85 -48.35
CA ALA A 1173 41.28 -6.97 -49.50
C ALA A 1173 40.22 -5.85 -49.45
N ASP A 1174 39.10 -6.08 -48.76
CA ASP A 1174 37.97 -5.15 -48.66
C ASP A 1174 38.09 -4.22 -47.43
N PHE A 1175 39.20 -4.28 -46.68
CA PHE A 1175 39.46 -3.36 -45.56
C PHE A 1175 39.64 -1.92 -46.05
N ARG A 1176 39.38 -0.95 -45.16
CA ARG A 1176 39.53 0.49 -45.43
C ARG A 1176 40.89 1.02 -45.04
#